data_AF-A0A2X0P856-F1
#
_entry.id   AF-A0A2X0P856-F1
#
_cell.length_a   1.000
_cell.length_b   1.000
_cell.length_c   1.000
_cell.angle_alpha   90.00
_cell.angle_beta   90.00
_cell.angle_gamma   90.00
#
_symmetry.space_group_name_H-M   'P 1'
#
loop_
_entity.id
_entity.type
_entity.pdbx_description
1 polymer ?
#
loop_
_entity_poly.entity_id
_entity_poly.type
_entity_poly.pdbx_seq_one_letter_code
_entity_poly.pdbx_strand_id
1 'polypeptide(L)'
;MRTPAAGPLVEDATHQSPAFFSSLADFAEDRQRPKSPLKPIPYTFPKAGSDTAGKHRFSVCHDYGGGYSERDDKRGYTFHWWHLLDSFVYSTSPSLHSFAHHRLSPPPRAWTRAAHRHGVKMLGTFIFEGDEGAQDLLKLLGHSNEGGVPRFTAASLSTASLSYADSLIDMCVEQSFEGWLINVEVPFVVGHETEQMQVMVLWLQYLKKQARSRIGPQSMIMWYDAVNLLGVEWQNELNEYTLPFFKVADLIFLNYWWREKEIEDTTTQVAEKSSMIEMDQVYFGLDVWGRGQFGGGGFDSWIALDLLDRVTKSSLHKVSAGSSPNAVYSVALFAPGWTVESLGHDLTNPKGYSEWFADDAHLWIGTPRLPDAPTPLAPVGKREETALVAPAAIDNANRTAQLTSLASALDTSLDQSFKPLSNYARDQNRPPSDLNGSFWTCFSRGSGFGFFIDGKKKATWDKGWTDLNMTFPFPCLAIPSTQEAIKTDLVEDEAWFGLCALNIESTRSETIQVPISATDIPLSKVHGARIKFMWKESSSPLQAELGLFATDAHGPLRLGDLKSSEGAEGWHAVSAQIESDVDTRITSCGVEVPGGSRILVGSISILAGDGSIAVTPSITGVQWASSGERIEWQIDGANPSDDCWTPALLALMYIVWYTRDGEEPELLGATSDEFFALKRSDFPDTTGRVGVQAIAIDGTLGPMALG
;
A
#
# COMPACT_ATOMS: atom_id res chain seq x y z
N MET A 1 -17.86 2.48 3.00
CA MET A 1 -18.06 2.80 4.43
C MET A 1 -19.55 2.87 4.67
N ARG A 2 -20.06 2.21 5.71
CA ARG A 2 -21.46 2.25 6.12
C ARG A 2 -21.59 2.77 7.54
N THR A 3 -22.53 3.68 7.75
CA THR A 3 -22.90 4.14 9.08
C THR A 3 -23.90 3.19 9.74
N PRO A 4 -24.07 3.26 11.07
CA PRO A 4 -25.13 2.51 11.75
C PRO A 4 -26.53 2.80 11.20
N ALA A 5 -26.74 4.00 10.66
CA ALA A 5 -28.00 4.42 10.04
C ALA A 5 -28.34 3.66 8.75
N ALA A 6 -27.34 3.16 8.02
CA ALA A 6 -27.54 2.37 6.81
C ALA A 6 -28.03 0.93 7.07
N GLY A 7 -28.06 0.51 8.33
CA GLY A 7 -28.39 -0.85 8.70
C GLY A 7 -27.36 -1.89 8.22
N PRO A 8 -27.62 -3.18 8.50
CA PRO A 8 -26.72 -4.27 8.15
C PRO A 8 -26.54 -4.40 6.63
N LEU A 9 -25.35 -4.84 6.22
CA LEU A 9 -25.04 -5.12 4.82
C LEU A 9 -25.93 -6.26 4.30
N VAL A 10 -26.34 -6.15 3.04
CA VAL A 10 -27.13 -7.19 2.38
C VAL A 10 -26.20 -8.25 1.81
N GLU A 11 -26.39 -9.52 2.21
CA GLU A 11 -25.54 -10.64 1.78
C GLU A 11 -25.44 -10.81 0.24
N ASP A 12 -26.45 -10.39 -0.52
CA ASP A 12 -26.54 -10.56 -1.99
C ASP A 12 -26.24 -9.30 -2.82
N ALA A 13 -25.97 -8.13 -2.21
CA ALA A 13 -25.94 -6.86 -2.96
C ALA A 13 -24.64 -6.61 -3.74
N THR A 14 -23.57 -7.32 -3.40
CA THR A 14 -22.27 -7.21 -4.07
C THR A 14 -21.93 -8.58 -4.66
N HIS A 15 -22.33 -8.86 -5.90
CA HIS A 15 -21.73 -9.94 -6.69
C HIS A 15 -20.22 -9.64 -6.85
N GLN A 16 -19.42 -9.96 -5.83
CA GLN A 16 -17.98 -9.95 -5.93
C GLN A 16 -17.55 -11.34 -6.39
N SER A 17 -16.60 -11.37 -7.33
CA SER A 17 -15.82 -12.58 -7.58
C SER A 17 -15.34 -13.15 -6.23
N PRO A 18 -15.19 -14.47 -6.06
CA PRO A 18 -14.70 -15.02 -4.81
C PRO A 18 -13.39 -14.31 -4.43
N ALA A 19 -13.26 -13.93 -3.16
CA ALA A 19 -12.12 -13.16 -2.66
C ALA A 19 -10.78 -13.89 -2.84
N PHE A 20 -10.84 -15.20 -3.06
CA PHE A 20 -9.71 -16.10 -3.22
C PHE A 20 -10.16 -17.38 -3.94
N PHE A 21 -9.19 -18.16 -4.44
CA PHE A 21 -9.42 -19.46 -5.05
C PHE A 21 -8.56 -20.51 -4.34
N SER A 22 -9.18 -21.58 -3.87
CA SER A 22 -8.47 -22.67 -3.19
C SER A 22 -7.76 -23.60 -4.17
N SER A 23 -8.23 -23.70 -5.42
CA SER A 23 -7.62 -24.52 -6.46
C SER A 23 -7.66 -23.89 -7.85
N LEU A 24 -6.88 -24.43 -8.79
CA LEU A 24 -6.97 -24.07 -10.21
C LEU A 24 -8.31 -24.42 -10.84
N ALA A 25 -9.00 -25.44 -10.32
CA ALA A 25 -10.32 -25.84 -10.80
C ALA A 25 -11.38 -24.78 -10.44
N ASP A 26 -11.37 -24.30 -9.19
CA ASP A 26 -12.27 -23.24 -8.74
C ASP A 26 -12.07 -21.96 -9.55
N PHE A 27 -10.81 -21.63 -9.83
CA PHE A 27 -10.45 -20.49 -10.68
C PHE A 27 -10.98 -20.66 -12.10
N ALA A 28 -10.73 -21.81 -12.73
CA ALA A 28 -11.21 -22.08 -14.08
C ALA A 28 -12.75 -22.04 -14.19
N GLU A 29 -13.47 -22.53 -13.17
CA GLU A 29 -14.93 -22.46 -13.12
C GLU A 29 -15.41 -21.00 -13.03
N ASP A 30 -14.81 -20.20 -12.15
CA ASP A 30 -15.16 -18.78 -12.01
C ASP A 30 -14.91 -17.97 -13.29
N ARG A 31 -13.84 -18.28 -14.04
CA ARG A 31 -13.55 -17.66 -15.35
C ARG A 31 -14.62 -17.95 -16.40
N GLN A 32 -15.42 -19.00 -16.25
CA GLN A 32 -16.52 -19.33 -17.16
C GLN A 32 -17.84 -18.65 -16.79
N ARG A 33 -17.94 -18.08 -15.58
CA ARG A 33 -19.16 -17.41 -15.12
C ARG A 33 -19.32 -16.06 -15.83
N PRO A 34 -20.55 -15.68 -16.23
CA PRO A 34 -20.80 -14.33 -16.74
C PRO A 34 -20.48 -13.28 -15.67
N LYS A 35 -19.66 -12.29 -16.02
CA LYS A 35 -19.29 -11.19 -15.13
C LYS A 35 -19.75 -9.87 -15.74
N SER A 36 -20.27 -8.98 -14.90
CA SER A 36 -20.48 -7.59 -15.29
C SER A 36 -19.11 -6.92 -15.46
N PRO A 37 -18.89 -6.13 -16.51
CA PRO A 37 -17.65 -5.41 -16.69
C PRO A 37 -17.44 -4.45 -15.52
N LEU A 38 -16.26 -4.52 -14.92
CA LEU A 38 -15.84 -3.59 -13.87
C LEU A 38 -15.24 -2.36 -14.51
N LYS A 39 -15.52 -1.19 -13.93
CA LYS A 39 -14.89 0.06 -14.35
C LYS A 39 -13.38 -0.02 -14.08
N PRO A 40 -12.51 0.33 -15.03
CA PRO A 40 -11.08 0.40 -14.77
C PRO A 40 -10.78 1.38 -13.64
N ILE A 41 -9.84 1.03 -12.76
CA ILE A 41 -9.30 1.97 -11.77
C ILE A 41 -8.22 2.78 -12.48
N PRO A 42 -8.36 4.11 -12.61
CA PRO A 42 -7.31 4.92 -13.18
C PRO A 42 -6.14 5.08 -12.20
N TYR A 43 -4.92 4.94 -12.72
CA TYR A 43 -3.70 5.05 -11.92
C TYR A 43 -2.58 5.72 -12.70
N THR A 44 -1.60 6.22 -11.96
CA THR A 44 -0.32 6.68 -12.45
C THR A 44 0.72 6.30 -11.41
N PHE A 45 1.91 5.88 -11.84
CA PHE A 45 3.00 5.57 -10.92
C PHE A 45 4.04 6.70 -11.00
N PRO A 46 4.58 7.17 -9.86
CA PRO A 46 5.63 8.16 -9.85
C PRO A 46 6.80 7.70 -10.71
N LYS A 47 7.38 8.62 -11.47
CA LYS A 47 8.70 8.35 -12.07
C LYS A 47 9.71 8.35 -10.94
N ALA A 48 10.65 7.40 -10.98
CA ALA A 48 11.75 7.34 -10.03
C ALA A 48 12.43 8.72 -9.92
N GLY A 49 12.29 9.38 -8.76
CA GLY A 49 12.96 10.65 -8.47
C GLY A 49 14.49 10.53 -8.50
N SER A 50 15.17 11.65 -8.73
CA SER A 50 16.64 11.73 -8.83
C SER A 50 17.38 11.60 -7.50
N ASP A 51 16.69 11.73 -6.36
CA ASP A 51 17.29 11.80 -5.01
C ASP A 51 17.06 10.55 -4.16
N THR A 52 17.09 9.37 -4.79
CA THR A 52 16.86 8.08 -4.11
C THR A 52 18.12 7.23 -4.06
N ALA A 53 19.27 7.88 -4.18
CA ALA A 53 20.56 7.22 -4.21
C ALA A 53 20.86 6.60 -2.83
N GLY A 54 21.16 5.30 -2.79
CA GLY A 54 21.50 4.60 -1.55
C GLY A 54 20.30 4.19 -0.70
N LYS A 55 19.08 4.18 -1.25
CA LYS A 55 17.86 3.78 -0.55
C LYS A 55 17.17 2.60 -1.26
N HIS A 56 16.70 1.64 -0.48
CA HIS A 56 16.13 0.40 -0.99
C HIS A 56 14.72 0.63 -1.54
N ARG A 57 14.37 -0.04 -2.64
CA ARG A 57 12.97 -0.18 -3.03
C ARG A 57 12.30 -1.18 -2.11
N PHE A 58 11.14 -0.83 -1.54
CA PHE A 58 10.41 -1.73 -0.66
C PHE A 58 9.21 -2.34 -1.37
N SER A 59 9.09 -3.66 -1.26
CA SER A 59 7.85 -4.39 -1.52
C SER A 59 7.34 -4.94 -0.20
N VAL A 60 6.06 -4.75 0.10
CA VAL A 60 5.44 -5.39 1.27
C VAL A 60 4.69 -6.63 0.78
N CYS A 61 5.05 -7.81 1.31
CA CYS A 61 4.25 -9.02 1.17
C CYS A 61 3.47 -9.22 2.47
N HIS A 62 2.23 -8.76 2.44
CA HIS A 62 1.45 -8.64 3.66
C HIS A 62 0.57 -9.86 3.83
N ASP A 63 1.14 -10.85 4.50
CA ASP A 63 0.47 -12.01 5.06
C ASP A 63 -0.15 -11.62 6.41
N TYR A 64 -1.43 -11.27 6.38
CA TYR A 64 -2.21 -10.89 7.56
C TYR A 64 -3.09 -12.05 8.01
N GLY A 65 -2.97 -12.43 9.27
CA GLY A 65 -3.68 -13.56 9.87
C GLY A 65 -5.20 -13.38 9.85
N GLY A 66 -5.91 -14.43 9.41
CA GLY A 66 -7.36 -14.39 9.21
C GLY A 66 -7.80 -13.73 7.90
N GLY A 67 -6.83 -13.27 7.08
CA GLY A 67 -7.07 -12.56 5.83
C GLY A 67 -7.62 -11.15 6.03
N TYR A 68 -7.67 -10.40 4.93
CA TYR A 68 -8.26 -9.07 4.90
C TYR A 68 -9.78 -9.19 4.92
N SER A 69 -10.32 -9.12 6.13
CA SER A 69 -11.73 -9.23 6.45
C SER A 69 -12.25 -7.89 6.98
N GLU A 70 -11.90 -6.80 6.30
CA GLU A 70 -12.35 -5.46 6.69
C GLU A 70 -13.87 -5.42 6.72
N ARG A 71 -14.39 -4.92 7.85
CA ARG A 71 -15.81 -4.71 8.05
C ARG A 71 -16.07 -3.23 8.17
N ASP A 72 -17.18 -2.78 7.62
CA ASP A 72 -17.63 -1.41 7.74
C ASP A 72 -18.18 -1.07 9.14
N ASP A 73 -18.49 -2.08 9.96
CA ASP A 73 -19.01 -1.94 11.32
C ASP A 73 -17.96 -2.16 12.43
N LYS A 74 -16.69 -2.37 12.06
CA LYS A 74 -15.57 -2.52 13.01
C LYS A 74 -14.29 -1.91 12.46
N ARG A 75 -13.51 -1.27 13.34
CA ARG A 75 -12.16 -0.81 13.01
C ARG A 75 -11.21 -1.99 12.92
N GLY A 76 -10.60 -2.15 11.77
CA GLY A 76 -9.60 -3.16 11.45
C GLY A 76 -8.28 -2.52 11.01
N TYR A 77 -7.34 -3.37 10.63
CA TYR A 77 -6.05 -2.95 10.14
C TYR A 77 -6.17 -2.21 8.80
N THR A 78 -5.45 -1.12 8.67
CA THR A 78 -5.20 -0.45 7.39
C THR A 78 -3.74 -0.10 7.29
N PHE A 79 -3.15 -0.21 6.10
CA PHE A 79 -1.76 0.16 5.88
C PHE A 79 -1.64 1.67 5.67
N HIS A 80 -0.71 2.35 6.36
CA HIS A 80 -0.56 3.82 6.31
C HIS A 80 0.70 4.29 5.57
N TRP A 81 1.73 3.45 5.51
CA TRP A 81 3.09 3.84 5.08
C TRP A 81 3.34 3.70 3.58
N TRP A 82 2.30 3.94 2.76
CA TRP A 82 2.35 3.75 1.31
C TRP A 82 3.48 4.53 0.63
N HIS A 83 3.79 5.72 1.15
CA HIS A 83 4.87 6.59 0.65
C HIS A 83 6.27 5.98 0.78
N LEU A 84 6.44 4.87 1.50
CA LEU A 84 7.71 4.15 1.62
C LEU A 84 7.79 2.93 0.69
N LEU A 85 6.73 2.62 -0.07
CA LEU A 85 6.62 1.40 -0.86
C LEU A 85 6.67 1.65 -2.36
N ASP A 86 7.30 0.72 -3.08
CA ASP A 86 7.24 0.61 -4.54
C ASP A 86 6.11 -0.33 -4.99
N SER A 87 5.84 -1.36 -4.18
CA SER A 87 4.80 -2.36 -4.46
C SER A 87 4.25 -2.97 -3.18
N PHE A 88 3.03 -3.49 -3.28
CA PHE A 88 2.34 -4.21 -2.23
C PHE A 88 1.81 -5.51 -2.81
N VAL A 89 2.15 -6.64 -2.19
CA VAL A 89 1.70 -7.98 -2.54
C VAL A 89 0.64 -8.38 -1.53
N TYR A 90 -0.57 -8.59 -2.05
CA TYR A 90 -1.70 -9.09 -1.28
C TYR A 90 -1.57 -10.61 -1.14
N SER A 91 -1.38 -11.07 0.10
CA SER A 91 -1.37 -12.49 0.46
C SER A 91 -2.38 -12.73 1.58
N THR A 92 -3.13 -13.83 1.50
CA THR A 92 -4.10 -14.17 2.54
C THR A 92 -3.89 -15.58 3.05
N SER A 93 -3.92 -15.68 4.37
CA SER A 93 -4.01 -16.94 5.07
C SER A 93 -5.38 -17.07 5.76
N PRO A 94 -6.15 -18.16 5.54
CA PRO A 94 -7.50 -18.33 6.06
C PRO A 94 -7.55 -18.55 7.58
N SER A 95 -6.40 -18.63 8.25
CA SER A 95 -6.30 -18.92 9.66
C SER A 95 -5.35 -17.93 10.34
N LEU A 96 -5.78 -17.44 11.50
CA LEU A 96 -4.93 -16.64 12.40
C LEU A 96 -3.72 -17.45 12.94
N HIS A 97 -3.74 -18.78 12.80
CA HIS A 97 -2.75 -19.70 13.41
C HIS A 97 -2.05 -20.61 12.41
N SER A 98 -2.39 -20.58 11.12
CA SER A 98 -1.73 -21.40 10.11
C SER A 98 -1.53 -20.60 8.84
N PHE A 99 -0.28 -20.37 8.44
CA PHE A 99 0.15 -19.73 7.20
C PHE A 99 -0.16 -20.56 5.94
N ALA A 100 -1.21 -21.38 5.95
CA ALA A 100 -1.69 -21.99 4.72
C ALA A 100 -2.30 -20.89 3.86
N HIS A 101 -2.06 -20.88 2.57
CA HIS A 101 -2.53 -19.84 1.66
C HIS A 101 -3.54 -20.40 0.67
N HIS A 102 -4.44 -19.54 0.20
CA HIS A 102 -5.24 -19.87 -0.97
C HIS A 102 -4.35 -19.92 -2.22
N ARG A 103 -4.60 -20.89 -3.13
CA ARG A 103 -3.89 -21.04 -4.41
C ARG A 103 -3.75 -19.69 -5.12
N LEU A 104 -4.85 -18.95 -5.27
CA LEU A 104 -4.84 -17.60 -5.82
C LEU A 104 -5.50 -16.62 -4.85
N SER A 105 -4.81 -15.52 -4.57
CA SER A 105 -5.29 -14.40 -3.77
C SER A 105 -5.23 -13.11 -4.60
N PRO A 106 -6.25 -12.80 -5.43
CA PRO A 106 -6.32 -11.50 -6.08
C PRO A 106 -6.57 -10.38 -5.05
N PRO A 107 -5.97 -9.19 -5.23
CA PRO A 107 -6.19 -8.08 -4.31
C PRO A 107 -7.62 -7.54 -4.42
N PRO A 108 -8.32 -7.27 -3.31
CA PRO A 108 -9.60 -6.58 -3.32
C PRO A 108 -9.45 -5.20 -3.96
N ARG A 109 -10.46 -4.78 -4.72
CA ARG A 109 -10.43 -3.50 -5.44
C ARG A 109 -10.23 -2.28 -4.54
N ALA A 110 -10.70 -2.34 -3.29
CA ALA A 110 -10.49 -1.26 -2.32
C ALA A 110 -9.01 -1.10 -1.94
N TRP A 111 -8.28 -2.22 -1.78
CA TRP A 111 -6.83 -2.24 -1.59
C TRP A 111 -6.10 -1.72 -2.83
N THR A 112 -6.51 -2.15 -4.02
CA THR A 112 -5.95 -1.66 -5.29
C THR A 112 -6.14 -0.14 -5.44
N ARG A 113 -7.34 0.39 -5.19
CA ARG A 113 -7.61 1.84 -5.20
C ARG A 113 -6.76 2.58 -4.17
N ALA A 114 -6.62 2.04 -2.96
CA ALA A 114 -5.78 2.63 -1.92
C ALA A 114 -4.31 2.70 -2.37
N ALA A 115 -3.75 1.62 -2.89
CA ALA A 115 -2.37 1.57 -3.39
C ALA A 115 -2.16 2.55 -4.55
N HIS A 116 -3.06 2.54 -5.55
CA HIS A 116 -3.00 3.42 -6.71
C HIS A 116 -3.06 4.91 -6.35
N ARG A 117 -3.89 5.30 -5.36
CA ARG A 117 -3.94 6.67 -4.86
C ARG A 117 -2.60 7.16 -4.29
N HIS A 118 -1.77 6.23 -3.82
CA HIS A 118 -0.43 6.51 -3.30
C HIS A 118 0.68 6.21 -4.31
N GLY A 119 0.36 5.78 -5.53
CA GLY A 119 1.36 5.44 -6.54
C GLY A 119 2.10 4.14 -6.26
N VAL A 120 1.48 3.21 -5.53
CA VAL A 120 2.06 1.90 -5.20
C VAL A 120 1.42 0.83 -6.09
N LYS A 121 2.26 -0.03 -6.68
CA LYS A 121 1.77 -1.16 -7.49
C LYS A 121 1.17 -2.23 -6.59
N MET A 122 0.04 -2.80 -7.00
CA MET A 122 -0.62 -3.88 -6.28
C MET A 122 -0.45 -5.21 -7.03
N LEU A 123 0.02 -6.24 -6.33
CA LEU A 123 0.16 -7.60 -6.87
C LEU A 123 -0.73 -8.57 -6.07
N GLY A 124 -1.26 -9.59 -6.75
CA GLY A 124 -1.84 -10.75 -6.08
C GLY A 124 -0.79 -11.81 -5.77
N THR A 125 -1.20 -12.86 -5.06
CA THR A 125 -0.36 -14.04 -4.78
C THR A 125 -0.89 -15.27 -5.50
N PHE A 126 -0.01 -16.00 -6.20
CA PHE A 126 -0.27 -17.30 -6.79
C PHE A 126 0.74 -18.31 -6.24
N ILE A 127 0.28 -19.21 -5.37
CA ILE A 127 1.14 -20.05 -4.53
C ILE A 127 0.87 -21.53 -4.70
N PHE A 128 1.92 -22.35 -4.63
CA PHE A 128 1.87 -23.80 -4.57
C PHE A 128 2.49 -24.36 -3.29
N GLU A 129 1.64 -24.86 -2.40
CA GLU A 129 2.03 -25.49 -1.14
C GLU A 129 1.16 -26.74 -0.88
N GLY A 130 1.71 -27.68 -0.11
CA GLY A 130 1.03 -28.91 0.29
C GLY A 130 0.68 -29.87 -0.86
N ASP A 131 -0.04 -30.94 -0.51
CA ASP A 131 -0.38 -32.01 -1.46
C ASP A 131 -1.32 -31.53 -2.59
N GLU A 132 -2.25 -30.63 -2.27
CA GLU A 132 -3.14 -30.03 -3.26
C GLU A 132 -2.36 -29.12 -4.22
N GLY A 133 -1.33 -28.43 -3.74
CA GLY A 133 -0.40 -27.64 -4.56
C GLY A 133 0.40 -28.48 -5.52
N ALA A 134 0.89 -29.63 -5.08
CA ALA A 134 1.59 -30.54 -5.98
C ALA A 134 0.67 -31.00 -7.14
N GLN A 135 -0.59 -31.32 -6.84
CA GLN A 135 -1.57 -31.72 -7.86
C GLN A 135 -1.91 -30.60 -8.84
N ASP A 136 -2.14 -29.38 -8.35
CA ASP A 136 -2.41 -28.23 -9.21
C ASP A 136 -1.19 -27.81 -10.03
N LEU A 137 0.02 -27.91 -9.48
CA LEU A 137 1.24 -27.66 -10.24
C LEU A 137 1.37 -28.66 -11.41
N LEU A 138 1.08 -29.94 -11.18
CA LEU A 138 1.06 -30.94 -12.26
C LEU A 138 0.06 -30.57 -13.36
N LYS A 139 -1.15 -30.11 -13.00
CA LYS A 139 -2.14 -29.62 -13.97
C LYS A 139 -1.63 -28.40 -14.74
N LEU A 140 -1.02 -27.43 -14.06
CA LEU A 140 -0.44 -26.24 -14.68
C LEU A 140 0.64 -26.62 -15.69
N LEU A 141 1.51 -27.57 -15.33
CA LEU A 141 2.61 -28.04 -16.17
C LEU A 141 2.18 -29.00 -17.29
N GLY A 142 0.87 -29.24 -17.46
CA GLY A 142 0.31 -30.00 -18.59
C GLY A 142 0.50 -31.52 -18.45
N HIS A 143 0.55 -32.03 -17.23
CA HIS A 143 0.65 -33.46 -16.97
C HIS A 143 -0.57 -34.25 -17.52
N SER A 144 -0.31 -35.42 -18.12
CA SER A 144 -1.34 -36.39 -18.51
C SER A 144 -1.23 -37.68 -17.68
N ASN A 145 -2.38 -38.18 -17.20
CA ASN A 145 -2.49 -39.39 -16.37
C ASN A 145 -2.57 -40.69 -17.19
N GLU A 146 -2.19 -40.70 -18.47
CA GLU A 146 -2.28 -41.90 -19.29
C GLU A 146 -1.35 -43.01 -18.78
N GLY A 147 -1.94 -44.05 -18.18
CA GLY A 147 -1.22 -45.24 -17.72
C GLY A 147 -0.59 -45.17 -16.32
N GLY A 148 -0.93 -44.15 -15.51
CA GLY A 148 -0.52 -44.07 -14.10
C GLY A 148 0.95 -43.73 -13.84
N VAL A 149 1.71 -43.38 -14.88
CA VAL A 149 3.09 -42.88 -14.78
C VAL A 149 3.11 -41.45 -15.34
N PRO A 150 3.63 -40.47 -14.58
CA PRO A 150 3.82 -39.12 -15.10
C PRO A 150 4.64 -39.11 -16.39
N ARG A 151 4.06 -38.58 -17.47
CA ARG A 151 4.78 -38.31 -18.72
C ARG A 151 4.83 -36.82 -18.98
N PHE A 152 6.02 -36.26 -18.91
CA PHE A 152 6.31 -34.90 -19.37
C PHE A 152 6.97 -34.99 -20.74
N THR A 153 6.22 -34.72 -21.80
CA THR A 153 6.78 -34.63 -23.15
C THR A 153 7.37 -33.23 -23.32
N ALA A 154 8.52 -32.99 -22.70
CA ALA A 154 9.11 -31.65 -22.65
C ALA A 154 9.48 -31.14 -24.05
N ALA A 155 8.76 -30.09 -24.48
CA ALA A 155 9.22 -29.02 -25.37
C ALA A 155 8.18 -27.89 -25.52
N SER A 156 6.91 -28.07 -25.08
CA SER A 156 5.87 -27.08 -25.29
C SER A 156 4.88 -26.96 -24.14
N LEU A 157 4.34 -25.75 -23.98
CA LEU A 157 3.24 -25.45 -23.07
C LEU A 157 1.94 -26.08 -23.59
N SER A 158 1.14 -26.68 -22.72
CA SER A 158 -0.18 -27.18 -23.09
C SER A 158 -1.17 -26.01 -23.29
N THR A 159 -2.25 -26.23 -24.05
CA THR A 159 -3.32 -25.22 -24.19
C THR A 159 -3.93 -24.84 -22.83
N ALA A 160 -4.04 -25.80 -21.91
CA ALA A 160 -4.53 -25.53 -20.54
C ALA A 160 -3.55 -24.63 -19.77
N SER A 161 -2.25 -24.91 -19.84
CA SER A 161 -1.20 -24.09 -19.21
C SER A 161 -1.25 -22.63 -19.68
N LEU A 162 -1.41 -22.42 -20.98
CA LEU A 162 -1.55 -21.09 -21.59
C LEU A 162 -2.83 -20.40 -21.13
N SER A 163 -3.95 -21.13 -21.08
CA SER A 163 -5.24 -20.60 -20.65
C SER A 163 -5.24 -20.14 -19.20
N TYR A 164 -4.52 -20.81 -18.29
CA TYR A 164 -4.33 -20.34 -16.92
C TYR A 164 -3.55 -19.02 -16.88
N ALA A 165 -2.45 -18.91 -17.64
CA ALA A 165 -1.67 -17.67 -17.72
C ALA A 165 -2.50 -16.51 -18.29
N ASP A 166 -3.26 -16.76 -19.37
CA ASP A 166 -4.16 -15.77 -19.95
C ASP A 166 -5.21 -15.31 -18.95
N SER A 167 -5.84 -16.25 -18.23
CA SER A 167 -6.87 -15.96 -17.23
C SER A 167 -6.33 -15.15 -16.05
N LEU A 168 -5.09 -15.42 -15.61
CA LEU A 168 -4.42 -14.64 -14.56
C LEU A 168 -4.24 -13.18 -14.97
N ILE A 169 -3.86 -12.92 -16.23
CA ILE A 169 -3.66 -11.57 -16.74
C ILE A 169 -5.00 -10.88 -17.06
N ASP A 170 -6.00 -11.60 -17.55
CA ASP A 170 -7.34 -11.06 -17.76
C ASP A 170 -7.93 -10.57 -16.43
N MET A 171 -7.71 -11.31 -15.34
CA MET A 171 -8.09 -10.88 -14.00
C MET A 171 -7.35 -9.60 -13.57
N CYS A 172 -6.06 -9.46 -13.87
CA CYS A 172 -5.33 -8.21 -13.61
C CYS A 172 -5.95 -7.01 -14.34
N VAL A 173 -6.35 -7.20 -15.61
CA VAL A 173 -6.96 -6.14 -16.42
C VAL A 173 -8.35 -5.78 -15.87
N GLU A 174 -9.19 -6.78 -15.60
CA GLU A 174 -10.55 -6.60 -15.05
C GLU A 174 -10.55 -5.90 -13.69
N GLN A 175 -9.62 -6.26 -12.81
CA GLN A 175 -9.54 -5.73 -11.45
C GLN A 175 -8.54 -4.58 -11.30
N SER A 176 -7.83 -4.24 -12.37
CA SER A 176 -6.85 -3.15 -12.46
C SER A 176 -5.69 -3.26 -11.47
N PHE A 177 -5.04 -4.43 -11.35
CA PHE A 177 -3.78 -4.58 -10.59
C PHE A 177 -2.64 -5.06 -11.48
N GLU A 178 -1.38 -4.94 -11.01
CA GLU A 178 -0.21 -4.93 -11.90
C GLU A 178 0.41 -6.31 -12.16
N GLY A 179 0.02 -7.34 -11.43
CA GLY A 179 0.51 -8.70 -11.66
C GLY A 179 0.52 -9.58 -10.42
N TRP A 180 1.49 -10.49 -10.35
CA TRP A 180 1.47 -11.60 -9.40
C TRP A 180 2.85 -11.89 -8.81
N LEU A 181 2.87 -12.19 -7.51
CA LEU A 181 3.91 -13.00 -6.88
C LEU A 181 3.62 -14.47 -7.16
N ILE A 182 4.60 -15.17 -7.72
CA ILE A 182 4.56 -16.61 -7.98
C ILE A 182 5.43 -17.30 -6.94
N ASN A 183 4.81 -18.09 -6.06
CA ASN A 183 5.50 -18.85 -5.03
C ASN A 183 5.28 -20.36 -5.24
N VAL A 184 6.33 -21.15 -5.40
CA VAL A 184 6.23 -22.60 -5.60
C VAL A 184 7.02 -23.31 -4.52
N GLU A 185 6.33 -23.75 -3.47
CA GLU A 185 6.85 -24.47 -2.31
C GLU A 185 6.47 -25.97 -2.35
N VAL A 186 6.40 -26.52 -3.55
CA VAL A 186 6.21 -27.97 -3.77
C VAL A 186 7.34 -28.50 -4.64
N PRO A 187 7.90 -29.68 -4.31
CA PRO A 187 8.99 -30.24 -5.08
C PRO A 187 8.49 -30.72 -6.45
N PHE A 188 9.38 -30.69 -7.44
CA PHE A 188 9.14 -31.42 -8.69
C PHE A 188 9.12 -32.94 -8.45
N VAL A 189 8.49 -33.66 -9.36
CA VAL A 189 8.41 -35.12 -9.31
C VAL A 189 9.81 -35.68 -9.55
N VAL A 190 10.21 -36.59 -8.66
CA VAL A 190 11.52 -37.26 -8.73
C VAL A 190 11.72 -37.92 -10.09
N GLY A 191 12.83 -37.59 -10.75
CA GLY A 191 13.18 -38.10 -12.08
C GLY A 191 12.58 -37.31 -13.26
N HIS A 192 11.88 -36.20 -12.98
CA HIS A 192 11.27 -35.30 -13.97
C HIS A 192 11.53 -33.81 -13.68
N GLU A 193 12.47 -33.51 -12.77
CA GLU A 193 12.75 -32.16 -12.28
C GLU A 193 13.17 -31.23 -13.42
N THR A 194 14.00 -31.72 -14.35
CA THR A 194 14.50 -30.93 -15.47
C THR A 194 13.37 -30.57 -16.45
N GLU A 195 12.54 -31.53 -16.82
CA GLU A 195 11.40 -31.31 -17.72
C GLU A 195 10.38 -30.35 -17.10
N GLN A 196 10.07 -30.52 -15.81
CA GLN A 196 9.14 -29.64 -15.11
C GLN A 196 9.68 -28.22 -14.97
N MET A 197 10.97 -28.07 -14.63
CA MET A 197 11.63 -26.76 -14.57
C MET A 197 11.59 -26.07 -15.94
N GLN A 198 11.87 -26.78 -17.03
CA GLN A 198 11.82 -26.21 -18.38
C GLN A 198 10.42 -25.69 -18.72
N VAL A 199 9.37 -26.46 -18.43
CA VAL A 199 7.98 -26.04 -18.65
C VAL A 199 7.64 -24.84 -17.77
N MET A 200 8.08 -24.82 -16.51
CA MET A 200 7.83 -23.71 -15.59
C MET A 200 8.47 -22.41 -16.07
N VAL A 201 9.73 -22.47 -16.52
CA VAL A 201 10.44 -21.31 -17.08
C VAL A 201 9.76 -20.79 -18.35
N LEU A 202 9.33 -21.69 -19.25
CA LEU A 202 8.56 -21.31 -20.45
C LEU A 202 7.22 -20.67 -20.08
N TRP A 203 6.56 -21.20 -19.05
CA TRP A 203 5.26 -20.69 -18.59
C TRP A 203 5.40 -19.30 -17.99
N LEU A 204 6.39 -19.07 -17.12
CA LEU A 204 6.70 -17.75 -16.56
C LEU A 204 7.04 -16.73 -17.66
N GLN A 205 7.83 -17.14 -18.65
CA GLN A 205 8.15 -16.29 -19.80
C GLN A 205 6.89 -15.89 -20.58
N TYR A 206 5.97 -16.83 -20.79
CA TYR A 206 4.69 -16.56 -21.43
C TYR A 206 3.82 -15.62 -20.58
N LEU A 207 3.69 -15.88 -19.28
CA LEU A 207 2.93 -15.05 -18.34
C LEU A 207 3.44 -13.60 -18.36
N LYS A 208 4.76 -13.40 -18.23
CA LYS A 208 5.40 -12.07 -18.32
C LYS A 208 5.09 -11.39 -19.64
N LYS A 209 5.15 -12.11 -20.76
CA LYS A 209 4.80 -11.56 -22.09
C LYS A 209 3.34 -11.12 -22.16
N GLN A 210 2.40 -11.92 -21.65
CA GLN A 210 0.98 -11.55 -21.64
C GLN A 210 0.73 -10.34 -20.73
N ALA A 211 1.34 -10.31 -19.54
CA ALA A 211 1.25 -9.17 -18.63
C ALA A 211 1.71 -7.87 -19.30
N ARG A 212 2.88 -7.89 -19.96
CA ARG A 212 3.42 -6.75 -20.71
C ARG A 212 2.51 -6.30 -21.85
N SER A 213 1.89 -7.26 -22.55
CA SER A 213 1.03 -6.97 -23.70
C SER A 213 -0.34 -6.41 -23.33
N ARG A 214 -0.94 -6.87 -22.22
CA ARG A 214 -2.33 -6.52 -21.85
C ARG A 214 -2.42 -5.44 -20.79
N ILE A 215 -1.50 -5.43 -19.82
CA ILE A 215 -1.45 -4.43 -18.74
C ILE A 215 -0.58 -3.25 -19.18
N GLY A 216 0.60 -3.52 -19.77
CA GLY A 216 1.55 -2.51 -20.22
C GLY A 216 2.88 -2.49 -19.43
N PRO A 217 3.71 -1.43 -19.58
CA PRO A 217 5.04 -1.32 -18.98
C PRO A 217 5.08 -1.41 -17.44
N GLN A 218 3.97 -1.13 -16.78
CA GLN A 218 3.82 -1.16 -15.33
C GLN A 218 3.67 -2.56 -14.76
N SER A 219 3.34 -3.58 -15.59
CA SER A 219 3.16 -4.96 -15.12
C SER A 219 4.35 -5.50 -14.36
N MET A 220 4.10 -6.49 -13.50
CA MET A 220 5.14 -7.04 -12.64
C MET A 220 4.84 -8.49 -12.28
N ILE A 221 5.73 -9.39 -12.72
CA ILE A 221 5.76 -10.79 -12.31
C ILE A 221 6.95 -11.00 -11.37
N MET A 222 6.69 -11.34 -10.13
CA MET A 222 7.70 -11.59 -9.10
C MET A 222 7.81 -13.09 -8.84
N TRP A 223 9.04 -13.62 -8.81
CA TRP A 223 9.31 -15.02 -8.47
C TRP A 223 9.87 -15.14 -7.06
N TYR A 224 9.30 -16.04 -6.24
CA TYR A 224 9.86 -16.35 -4.92
C TYR A 224 10.91 -17.47 -5.00
N ASP A 225 12.04 -17.27 -4.34
CA ASP A 225 13.12 -18.25 -4.20
C ASP A 225 12.69 -19.44 -3.35
N ALA A 226 12.11 -20.47 -3.97
CA ALA A 226 11.69 -21.72 -3.31
C ALA A 226 12.13 -22.96 -4.11
N VAL A 227 11.31 -23.44 -5.06
CA VAL A 227 11.65 -24.63 -5.85
C VAL A 227 12.78 -24.37 -6.86
N ASN A 228 13.70 -25.33 -6.97
CA ASN A 228 14.74 -25.38 -7.99
C ASN A 228 15.09 -26.85 -8.33
N LEU A 229 16.21 -27.08 -9.03
CA LEU A 229 16.64 -28.43 -9.45
C LEU A 229 17.00 -29.38 -8.29
N LEU A 230 17.24 -28.84 -7.09
CA LEU A 230 17.53 -29.59 -5.88
C LEU A 230 16.26 -29.97 -5.09
N GLY A 231 15.09 -29.49 -5.52
CA GLY A 231 13.82 -29.63 -4.81
C GLY A 231 13.33 -28.27 -4.29
N VAL A 232 12.63 -28.27 -3.16
CA VAL A 232 12.27 -27.03 -2.45
C VAL A 232 13.43 -26.65 -1.55
N GLU A 233 14.33 -25.81 -2.05
CA GLU A 233 15.55 -25.43 -1.35
C GLU A 233 15.81 -23.94 -1.54
N TRP A 234 15.37 -23.14 -0.58
CA TRP A 234 15.59 -21.69 -0.56
C TRP A 234 17.09 -21.37 -0.58
N GLN A 235 17.55 -20.73 -1.65
CA GLN A 235 18.98 -20.42 -1.82
C GLN A 235 19.40 -19.21 -0.98
N ASN A 236 18.47 -18.29 -0.70
CA ASN A 236 18.67 -17.01 -0.01
C ASN A 236 19.60 -16.05 -0.78
N GLU A 237 19.97 -16.40 -2.01
CA GLU A 237 20.91 -15.68 -2.87
C GLU A 237 20.54 -15.84 -4.35
N LEU A 238 21.06 -14.94 -5.18
CA LEU A 238 21.01 -15.10 -6.63
C LEU A 238 22.20 -15.95 -7.10
N ASN A 239 21.94 -17.18 -7.54
CA ASN A 239 22.94 -18.13 -8.02
C ASN A 239 22.44 -18.91 -9.25
N GLU A 240 23.20 -19.90 -9.71
CA GLU A 240 22.87 -20.67 -10.93
C GLU A 240 21.55 -21.48 -10.82
N TYR A 241 21.04 -21.73 -9.61
CA TYR A 241 19.76 -22.42 -9.39
C TYR A 241 18.56 -21.47 -9.46
N THR A 242 18.71 -20.22 -9.00
CA THR A 242 17.64 -19.20 -9.04
C THR A 242 17.63 -18.38 -10.34
N LEU A 243 18.79 -18.24 -10.99
CA LEU A 243 18.98 -17.45 -12.20
C LEU A 243 18.04 -17.78 -13.36
N PRO A 244 17.72 -19.06 -13.68
CA PRO A 244 16.80 -19.38 -14.76
C PRO A 244 15.40 -18.79 -14.57
N PHE A 245 14.89 -18.78 -13.34
CA PHE A 245 13.59 -18.18 -13.00
C PHE A 245 13.66 -16.65 -13.02
N PHE A 246 14.73 -16.07 -12.47
CA PHE A 246 14.96 -14.62 -12.51
C PHE A 246 14.91 -14.07 -13.94
N LYS A 247 15.57 -14.74 -14.90
CA LYS A 247 15.61 -14.29 -16.32
C LYS A 247 14.25 -14.19 -16.99
N VAL A 248 13.26 -14.95 -16.52
CA VAL A 248 11.91 -14.99 -17.09
C VAL A 248 10.86 -14.28 -16.23
N ALA A 249 11.24 -13.81 -15.04
CA ALA A 249 10.45 -12.93 -14.18
C ALA A 249 10.86 -11.45 -14.38
N ASP A 250 10.14 -10.51 -13.76
CA ASP A 250 10.57 -9.11 -13.68
C ASP A 250 11.48 -8.87 -12.49
N LEU A 251 11.20 -9.55 -11.37
CA LEU A 251 11.88 -9.43 -10.09
C LEU A 251 12.04 -10.82 -9.45
N ILE A 252 13.06 -10.98 -8.61
CA ILE A 252 13.19 -12.13 -7.71
C ILE A 252 13.08 -11.67 -6.25
N PHE A 253 12.27 -12.39 -5.48
CA PHE A 253 12.13 -12.28 -4.04
C PHE A 253 12.90 -13.45 -3.42
N LEU A 254 14.11 -13.15 -2.94
CA LEU A 254 14.97 -14.10 -2.22
C LEU A 254 14.41 -14.39 -0.84
N ASN A 255 14.55 -15.63 -0.36
CA ASN A 255 14.14 -15.99 1.00
C ASN A 255 14.88 -15.17 2.07
N TYR A 256 14.42 -15.18 3.32
CA TYR A 256 14.88 -14.29 4.41
C TYR A 256 15.99 -14.88 5.31
N TRP A 257 16.60 -16.02 4.96
CA TRP A 257 17.67 -16.66 5.76
C TRP A 257 19.10 -16.33 5.32
N TRP A 258 19.29 -15.24 4.58
CA TRP A 258 20.61 -14.80 4.11
C TRP A 258 21.51 -14.32 5.26
N ARG A 259 22.82 -14.43 5.05
CA ARG A 259 23.90 -13.88 5.87
C ARG A 259 24.89 -13.14 4.96
N GLU A 260 26.05 -12.78 5.52
CA GLU A 260 27.07 -12.05 4.78
C GLU A 260 27.44 -12.75 3.46
N LYS A 261 27.69 -14.06 3.51
CA LYS A 261 28.09 -14.85 2.34
C LYS A 261 27.08 -14.75 1.19
N GLU A 262 25.79 -14.93 1.46
CA GLU A 262 24.74 -14.90 0.43
C GLU A 262 24.62 -13.51 -0.22
N ILE A 263 24.86 -12.45 0.55
CA ILE A 263 24.93 -11.07 0.03
C ILE A 263 26.19 -10.90 -0.84
N GLU A 264 27.36 -11.38 -0.39
CA GLU A 264 28.62 -11.31 -1.15
C GLU A 264 28.52 -12.05 -2.49
N ASP A 265 27.96 -13.26 -2.48
CA ASP A 265 27.83 -14.11 -3.66
C ASP A 265 26.80 -13.53 -4.63
N THR A 266 25.65 -13.07 -4.14
CA THR A 266 24.67 -12.32 -4.95
C THR A 266 25.31 -11.08 -5.58
N THR A 267 26.11 -10.32 -4.82
CA THR A 267 26.80 -9.11 -5.32
C THR A 267 27.80 -9.44 -6.41
N THR A 268 28.56 -10.52 -6.23
CA THR A 268 29.48 -11.03 -7.24
C THR A 268 28.72 -11.42 -8.50
N GLN A 269 27.62 -12.15 -8.34
CA GLN A 269 26.84 -12.62 -9.49
C GLN A 269 26.21 -11.48 -10.29
N VAL A 270 25.66 -10.46 -9.61
CA VAL A 270 25.11 -9.26 -10.24
C VAL A 270 26.19 -8.46 -10.95
N ALA A 271 27.37 -8.29 -10.33
CA ALA A 271 28.49 -7.59 -10.97
C ALA A 271 28.96 -8.29 -12.25
N GLU A 272 29.15 -9.61 -12.21
CA GLU A 272 29.53 -10.43 -13.37
C GLU A 272 28.50 -10.39 -14.51
N LYS A 273 27.21 -10.27 -14.16
CA LYS A 273 26.09 -10.26 -15.12
C LYS A 273 25.40 -8.89 -15.21
N SER A 274 26.13 -7.81 -14.96
CA SER A 274 25.62 -6.43 -14.92
C SER A 274 25.00 -5.92 -16.22
N SER A 275 25.25 -6.59 -17.35
CA SER A 275 24.55 -6.30 -18.62
C SER A 275 23.13 -6.89 -18.70
N MET A 276 22.75 -7.74 -17.74
CA MET A 276 21.49 -8.49 -17.73
C MET A 276 20.70 -8.32 -16.43
N ILE A 277 21.36 -7.94 -15.34
CA ILE A 277 20.81 -7.96 -13.98
C ILE A 277 21.07 -6.61 -13.33
N GLU A 278 20.00 -5.92 -12.98
CA GLU A 278 20.07 -4.72 -12.16
C GLU A 278 19.80 -5.08 -10.69
N MET A 279 20.52 -4.42 -9.77
CA MET A 279 20.39 -4.68 -8.33
C MET A 279 18.97 -4.41 -7.81
N ASP A 280 18.25 -3.47 -8.41
CA ASP A 280 16.89 -3.08 -8.00
C ASP A 280 15.82 -4.12 -8.39
N GLN A 281 16.18 -5.15 -9.17
CA GLN A 281 15.35 -6.28 -9.52
C GLN A 281 15.48 -7.46 -8.54
N VAL A 282 16.47 -7.41 -7.64
CA VAL A 282 16.74 -8.45 -6.64
C VAL A 282 16.27 -7.95 -5.28
N TYR A 283 15.26 -8.62 -4.73
CA TYR A 283 14.65 -8.29 -3.44
C TYR A 283 15.13 -9.29 -2.39
N PHE A 284 15.89 -8.80 -1.41
CA PHE A 284 16.18 -9.60 -0.22
C PHE A 284 14.95 -9.65 0.68
N GLY A 285 14.48 -10.85 0.99
CA GLY A 285 13.38 -11.05 1.91
C GLY A 285 13.73 -10.59 3.31
N LEU A 286 12.81 -9.93 4.00
CA LEU A 286 12.94 -9.58 5.40
C LEU A 286 11.67 -10.04 6.12
N ASP A 287 11.77 -11.05 6.97
CA ASP A 287 10.64 -11.51 7.78
C ASP A 287 10.52 -10.70 9.07
N VAL A 288 9.48 -9.86 9.16
CA VAL A 288 9.23 -9.02 10.35
C VAL A 288 8.90 -9.87 11.57
N TRP A 289 8.49 -11.14 11.41
CA TRP A 289 8.35 -12.06 12.55
C TRP A 289 9.68 -12.60 13.07
N GLY A 290 10.76 -12.45 12.30
CA GLY A 290 12.10 -12.85 12.68
C GLY A 290 12.39 -14.35 12.56
N ARG A 291 11.63 -15.12 11.76
CA ARG A 291 11.82 -16.58 11.65
C ARG A 291 13.04 -16.89 10.80
N GLY A 292 14.19 -17.14 11.44
CA GLY A 292 15.47 -17.42 10.77
C GLY A 292 16.16 -16.19 10.17
N GLN A 293 15.55 -15.02 10.32
CA GLN A 293 16.08 -13.71 9.92
C GLN A 293 17.31 -13.33 10.78
N PHE A 294 18.34 -12.80 10.14
CA PHE A 294 19.50 -12.25 10.85
C PHE A 294 19.10 -11.03 11.70
N GLY A 295 19.58 -10.96 12.94
CA GLY A 295 19.26 -9.87 13.87
C GLY A 295 17.88 -9.99 14.54
N GLY A 296 17.04 -10.95 14.14
CA GLY A 296 15.68 -11.11 14.63
C GLY A 296 14.65 -10.43 13.72
N GLY A 297 13.54 -9.97 14.31
CA GLY A 297 12.45 -9.29 13.60
C GLY A 297 11.84 -8.19 14.47
N GLY A 298 10.64 -7.76 14.12
CA GLY A 298 9.91 -6.72 14.83
C GLY A 298 10.69 -5.41 14.82
N PHE A 299 10.87 -4.82 16.00
CA PHE A 299 11.67 -3.61 16.16
C PHE A 299 13.16 -3.79 15.89
N ASP A 300 13.67 -5.02 15.78
CA ASP A 300 15.07 -5.32 15.46
C ASP A 300 15.29 -5.58 13.96
N SER A 301 14.24 -5.45 13.12
CA SER A 301 14.32 -5.66 11.66
C SER A 301 15.40 -4.81 10.97
N TRP A 302 15.72 -3.64 11.51
CA TRP A 302 16.77 -2.75 10.98
C TRP A 302 18.17 -3.35 11.06
N ILE A 303 18.43 -4.31 11.96
CA ILE A 303 19.74 -4.97 12.08
C ILE A 303 20.07 -5.76 10.81
N ALA A 304 19.07 -6.41 10.22
CA ALA A 304 19.19 -7.09 8.94
C ALA A 304 19.53 -6.10 7.81
N LEU A 305 18.85 -4.96 7.79
CA LEU A 305 19.07 -3.92 6.78
C LEU A 305 20.47 -3.31 6.90
N ASP A 306 20.95 -3.06 8.12
CA ASP A 306 22.33 -2.65 8.37
C ASP A 306 23.36 -3.67 7.86
N LEU A 307 23.08 -4.97 8.00
CA LEU A 307 23.94 -6.02 7.44
C LEU A 307 23.97 -5.95 5.91
N LEU A 308 22.78 -5.91 5.29
CA LEU A 308 22.63 -5.83 3.83
C LEU A 308 23.43 -4.64 3.28
N ASP A 309 23.21 -3.46 3.84
CA ASP A 309 23.85 -2.22 3.39
C ASP A 309 25.38 -2.26 3.51
N ARG A 310 25.91 -2.69 4.66
CA ARG A 310 27.36 -2.77 4.88
C ARG A 310 28.01 -3.78 3.95
N VAL A 311 27.45 -4.98 3.85
CA VAL A 311 28.04 -6.08 3.08
C VAL A 311 27.99 -5.74 1.60
N THR A 312 26.85 -5.28 1.06
CA THR A 312 26.73 -4.84 -0.33
C THR A 312 27.76 -3.78 -0.69
N LYS A 313 27.92 -2.73 0.13
CA LYS A 313 28.95 -1.68 -0.09
C LYS A 313 30.35 -2.28 -0.13
N SER A 314 30.69 -3.13 0.84
CA SER A 314 32.00 -3.77 0.92
C SER A 314 32.29 -4.69 -0.27
N SER A 315 31.29 -5.43 -0.74
CA SER A 315 31.39 -6.36 -1.85
C SER A 315 31.54 -5.64 -3.19
N LEU A 316 30.74 -4.61 -3.44
CA LEU A 316 30.85 -3.78 -4.65
C LEU A 316 32.24 -3.16 -4.80
N HIS A 317 32.85 -2.70 -3.69
CA HIS A 317 34.23 -2.22 -3.69
C HIS A 317 35.25 -3.28 -4.14
N LYS A 318 35.01 -4.56 -3.86
CA LYS A 318 35.88 -5.68 -4.27
C LYS A 318 35.68 -6.07 -5.73
N VAL A 319 34.43 -6.13 -6.20
CA VAL A 319 34.08 -6.75 -7.50
C VAL A 319 33.83 -5.75 -8.63
N SER A 320 33.68 -4.46 -8.33
CA SER A 320 33.42 -3.44 -9.35
C SER A 320 34.01 -2.09 -8.98
N ALA A 321 35.25 -1.84 -9.42
CA ALA A 321 36.02 -0.61 -9.18
C ALA A 321 35.44 0.68 -9.85
N GLY A 322 34.16 0.67 -10.25
CA GLY A 322 33.44 1.79 -10.87
C GLY A 322 31.92 1.75 -10.68
N SER A 323 31.39 0.85 -9.84
CA SER A 323 29.96 0.85 -9.51
C SER A 323 29.61 2.07 -8.67
N SER A 324 28.39 2.57 -8.85
CA SER A 324 27.88 3.70 -8.06
C SER A 324 28.02 3.39 -6.57
N PRO A 325 28.64 4.28 -5.75
CA PRO A 325 28.78 4.08 -4.31
C PRO A 325 27.42 4.03 -3.59
N ASN A 326 26.34 4.37 -4.30
CA ASN A 326 24.97 4.45 -3.80
C ASN A 326 24.09 3.31 -4.34
N ALA A 327 24.67 2.25 -4.92
CA ALA A 327 23.92 1.09 -5.38
C ALA A 327 23.49 0.23 -4.19
N VAL A 328 22.22 -0.14 -4.15
CA VAL A 328 21.60 -0.92 -3.08
C VAL A 328 20.62 -1.92 -3.68
N TYR A 329 20.41 -3.03 -2.97
CA TYR A 329 19.38 -4.01 -3.32
C TYR A 329 17.98 -3.53 -2.93
N SER A 330 16.96 -4.16 -3.49
CA SER A 330 15.58 -3.98 -3.03
C SER A 330 15.30 -4.90 -1.83
N VAL A 331 14.23 -4.61 -1.07
CA VAL A 331 13.83 -5.40 0.10
C VAL A 331 12.36 -5.78 -0.01
N ALA A 332 12.06 -7.04 0.25
CA ALA A 332 10.69 -7.54 0.35
C ALA A 332 10.35 -7.81 1.83
N LEU A 333 9.60 -6.90 2.44
CA LEU A 333 9.14 -6.96 3.83
C LEU A 333 7.97 -7.95 3.94
N PHE A 334 8.18 -9.07 4.62
CA PHE A 334 7.18 -10.09 4.84
C PHE A 334 6.47 -9.90 6.19
N ALA A 335 5.12 -9.93 6.14
CA ALA A 335 4.22 -9.89 7.29
C ALA A 335 4.45 -8.74 8.31
N PRO A 336 4.43 -7.46 7.86
CA PRO A 336 4.53 -6.32 8.76
C PRO A 336 3.31 -6.13 9.69
N GLY A 337 2.21 -6.88 9.46
CA GLY A 337 1.07 -6.98 10.39
C GLY A 337 1.43 -7.49 11.79
N TRP A 338 2.66 -7.97 11.97
CA TRP A 338 3.29 -8.29 13.25
C TRP A 338 3.00 -7.28 14.36
N THR A 339 2.97 -5.97 14.05
CA THR A 339 2.69 -4.92 15.05
C THR A 339 1.32 -5.06 15.69
N VAL A 340 0.31 -5.59 14.98
CA VAL A 340 -1.00 -5.92 15.56
C VAL A 340 -0.96 -7.29 16.22
N GLU A 341 -0.51 -8.29 15.47
CA GLU A 341 -0.72 -9.71 15.79
C GLU A 341 0.15 -10.18 16.95
N SER A 342 1.41 -9.74 17.01
CA SER A 342 2.35 -10.13 18.05
C SER A 342 2.18 -9.33 19.35
N LEU A 343 1.69 -8.09 19.24
CA LEU A 343 1.47 -7.21 20.40
C LEU A 343 0.07 -7.36 21.01
N GLY A 344 -0.86 -8.02 20.30
CA GLY A 344 -2.19 -8.35 20.81
C GLY A 344 -3.12 -7.13 20.92
N HIS A 345 -2.93 -6.13 20.06
CA HIS A 345 -3.72 -4.90 20.11
C HIS A 345 -5.17 -5.11 19.65
N ASP A 346 -6.13 -4.55 20.41
CA ASP A 346 -7.54 -4.51 20.01
C ASP A 346 -7.84 -3.22 19.24
N LEU A 347 -7.89 -3.32 17.91
CA LEU A 347 -8.16 -2.19 17.01
C LEU A 347 -9.59 -1.65 17.13
N THR A 348 -10.53 -2.41 17.71
CA THR A 348 -11.92 -1.97 17.92
C THR A 348 -12.10 -1.10 19.16
N ASN A 349 -11.03 -0.93 19.96
CA ASN A 349 -10.99 -0.04 21.11
C ASN A 349 -10.13 1.21 20.77
N PRO A 350 -10.60 2.44 21.04
CA PRO A 350 -9.81 3.65 20.79
C PRO A 350 -8.42 3.65 21.43
N LYS A 351 -8.30 3.18 22.68
CA LYS A 351 -7.03 3.08 23.38
C LYS A 351 -6.10 2.05 22.73
N GLY A 352 -6.63 0.86 22.46
CA GLY A 352 -5.87 -0.23 21.81
C GLY A 352 -5.39 0.15 20.41
N TYR A 353 -6.22 0.87 19.65
CA TYR A 353 -5.80 1.42 18.36
C TYR A 353 -4.69 2.48 18.49
N SER A 354 -4.79 3.40 19.46
CA SER A 354 -3.73 4.40 19.69
C SER A 354 -2.41 3.76 20.12
N GLU A 355 -2.45 2.71 20.94
CA GLU A 355 -1.27 1.93 21.33
C GLU A 355 -0.65 1.23 20.11
N TRP A 356 -1.45 0.53 19.31
CA TRP A 356 -1.00 -0.07 18.06
C TRP A 356 -0.37 0.95 17.12
N PHE A 357 -1.05 2.07 16.86
CA PHE A 357 -0.55 3.06 15.92
C PHE A 357 0.80 3.65 16.37
N ALA A 358 1.01 3.85 17.68
CA ALA A 358 2.30 4.30 18.20
C ALA A 358 3.41 3.26 17.99
N ASP A 359 3.10 1.98 18.18
CA ASP A 359 4.05 0.88 17.93
C ASP A 359 4.35 0.73 16.43
N ASP A 360 3.34 0.83 15.57
CA ASP A 360 3.50 0.76 14.12
C ASP A 360 4.29 1.96 13.58
N ALA A 361 3.96 3.17 14.04
CA ALA A 361 4.73 4.37 13.70
C ALA A 361 6.17 4.32 14.25
N HIS A 362 6.41 3.70 15.40
CA HIS A 362 7.77 3.46 15.90
C HIS A 362 8.57 2.60 14.92
N LEU A 363 8.02 1.45 14.49
CA LEU A 363 8.67 0.56 13.52
C LEU A 363 8.99 1.27 12.21
N TRP A 364 8.00 1.98 11.65
CA TRP A 364 8.09 2.53 10.30
C TRP A 364 8.82 3.86 10.20
N ILE A 365 8.55 4.79 11.12
CA ILE A 365 9.03 6.18 11.05
C ILE A 365 9.75 6.67 12.32
N GLY A 366 9.85 5.85 13.36
CA GLY A 366 10.70 6.11 14.52
C GLY A 366 10.10 7.06 15.57
N THR A 367 8.79 7.26 15.54
CA THR A 367 8.11 7.98 16.63
C THR A 367 8.26 7.23 17.96
N PRO A 368 8.29 7.92 19.11
CA PRO A 368 8.34 7.25 20.40
C PRO A 368 7.11 6.35 20.63
N ARG A 369 7.35 5.18 21.25
CA ARG A 369 6.27 4.30 21.76
C ARG A 369 5.60 4.93 22.98
N LEU A 370 4.40 4.47 23.31
CA LEU A 370 3.73 4.87 24.55
C LEU A 370 4.43 4.26 25.80
N PRO A 371 4.42 4.95 26.97
CA PRO A 371 5.16 4.50 28.16
C PRO A 371 4.80 3.09 28.66
N ASP A 372 3.55 2.67 28.51
CA ASP A 372 3.03 1.37 28.98
C ASP A 372 2.86 0.37 27.81
N ALA A 373 3.56 0.58 26.70
CA ALA A 373 3.37 -0.23 25.50
C ALA A 373 3.73 -1.71 25.74
N PRO A 374 2.95 -2.66 25.17
CA PRO A 374 3.17 -4.08 25.36
C PRO A 374 4.57 -4.49 24.87
N THR A 375 5.18 -5.44 25.58
CA THR A 375 6.43 -6.04 25.10
C THR A 375 6.08 -7.09 24.05
N PRO A 376 6.79 -7.15 22.91
CA PRO A 376 6.59 -8.21 21.94
C PRO A 376 6.66 -9.61 22.56
N LEU A 377 5.86 -10.53 22.02
CA LEU A 377 6.08 -11.95 22.26
C LEU A 377 7.52 -12.29 21.87
N ALA A 378 8.15 -13.21 22.62
CA ALA A 378 9.51 -13.64 22.32
C ALA A 378 9.60 -14.04 20.83
N PRO A 379 10.67 -13.63 20.11
CA PRO A 379 10.79 -13.93 18.69
C PRO A 379 10.61 -15.43 18.47
N VAL A 380 9.96 -15.79 17.36
CA VAL A 380 9.69 -17.20 17.00
C VAL A 380 10.99 -17.95 16.61
N GLY A 381 12.17 -17.35 16.83
CA GLY A 381 13.49 -17.92 16.56
C GLY A 381 14.56 -17.44 17.54
N LYS A 382 15.73 -18.09 17.51
CA LYS A 382 16.90 -17.65 18.29
C LYS A 382 17.50 -16.40 17.63
N ARG A 383 17.80 -15.37 18.43
CA ARG A 383 18.56 -14.20 17.99
C ARG A 383 19.99 -14.65 17.67
N GLU A 384 20.32 -14.76 16.39
CA GLU A 384 21.69 -15.02 15.94
C GLU A 384 22.42 -13.69 15.78
N GLU A 385 23.23 -13.34 16.78
CA GLU A 385 24.05 -12.12 16.78
C GLU A 385 25.45 -12.34 16.17
N THR A 386 25.86 -13.59 15.97
CA THR A 386 27.20 -13.93 15.44
C THR A 386 27.10 -14.61 14.08
N ALA A 387 27.71 -14.00 13.07
CA ALA A 387 27.88 -14.51 11.71
C ALA A 387 28.88 -15.70 11.65
N LEU A 388 28.63 -16.76 12.42
CA LEU A 388 29.40 -17.99 12.33
C LEU A 388 28.59 -19.04 11.57
N VAL A 389 29.07 -19.35 10.37
CA VAL A 389 28.73 -20.51 9.54
C VAL A 389 28.50 -21.73 10.43
N ALA A 390 27.37 -22.42 10.24
CA ALA A 390 27.05 -23.67 10.93
C ALA A 390 28.26 -24.63 10.85
N PRO A 391 28.89 -25.01 11.99
CA PRO A 391 29.95 -25.99 11.95
C PRO A 391 29.35 -27.38 12.10
N ALA A 392 29.75 -28.29 11.20
CA ALA A 392 29.83 -29.69 11.53
C ALA A 392 30.56 -29.86 12.88
N ALA A 393 30.04 -30.75 13.72
CA ALA A 393 30.44 -31.01 15.10
C ALA A 393 31.95 -30.94 15.36
N ILE A 394 32.38 -30.26 16.45
CA ILE A 394 33.43 -30.68 17.41
C ILE A 394 33.59 -29.65 18.57
N ASP A 395 33.51 -30.22 19.80
CA ASP A 395 33.99 -29.83 21.15
C ASP A 395 33.78 -28.40 21.73
N ASN A 396 32.82 -28.27 22.65
CA ASN A 396 32.05 -27.04 22.89
C ASN A 396 31.95 -26.53 24.36
N ALA A 397 32.81 -26.98 25.29
CA ALA A 397 32.62 -26.63 26.71
C ALA A 397 33.49 -25.47 27.23
N ASN A 398 34.77 -25.39 26.86
CA ASN A 398 35.72 -24.45 27.50
C ASN A 398 35.97 -23.15 26.73
N ARG A 399 35.60 -23.05 25.44
CA ARG A 399 35.66 -21.79 24.67
C ARG A 399 34.43 -20.91 24.88
N THR A 400 33.27 -21.51 25.12
CA THR A 400 31.99 -20.83 25.31
C THR A 400 32.03 -19.88 26.50
N ALA A 401 32.59 -20.30 27.65
CA ALA A 401 32.69 -19.43 28.84
C ALA A 401 33.62 -18.22 28.65
N GLN A 402 34.71 -18.36 27.87
CA GLN A 402 35.64 -17.25 27.58
C GLN A 402 35.07 -16.30 26.50
N LEU A 403 34.34 -16.82 25.52
CA LEU A 403 33.64 -16.04 24.49
C LEU A 403 32.43 -15.28 25.05
N THR A 404 31.65 -15.87 25.97
CA THR A 404 30.53 -15.18 26.63
C THR A 404 31.04 -14.00 27.48
N SER A 405 32.19 -14.14 28.14
CA SER A 405 32.85 -13.06 28.89
C SER A 405 33.40 -11.94 27.98
N LEU A 406 33.83 -12.25 26.76
CA LEU A 406 34.31 -11.29 25.77
C LEU A 406 33.15 -10.60 25.03
N ALA A 407 32.07 -11.32 24.74
CA ALA A 407 30.84 -10.78 24.16
C ALA A 407 30.18 -9.78 25.12
N SER A 408 30.08 -10.10 26.41
CA SER A 408 29.58 -9.16 27.43
C SER A 408 30.44 -7.91 27.62
N ALA A 409 31.73 -7.96 27.24
CA ALA A 409 32.65 -6.83 27.31
C ALA A 409 32.68 -5.99 26.02
N LEU A 410 32.25 -6.55 24.88
CA LEU A 410 32.11 -5.85 23.59
C LEU A 410 30.72 -5.19 23.43
N ASP A 411 29.70 -5.69 24.14
CA ASP A 411 28.33 -5.18 24.12
C ASP A 411 28.19 -3.81 24.82
N THR A 412 29.21 -3.37 25.56
CA THR A 412 29.17 -2.10 26.31
C THR A 412 29.69 -0.86 25.56
N SER A 413 29.89 -0.88 24.24
CA SER A 413 30.42 0.31 23.55
C SER A 413 30.01 0.59 22.10
N LEU A 414 28.87 0.08 21.61
CA LEU A 414 28.22 0.65 20.42
C LEU A 414 26.83 1.11 20.82
N ASP A 415 26.65 2.42 20.84
CA ASP A 415 25.39 3.13 21.05
C ASP A 415 24.43 2.80 19.88
N GLN A 416 23.86 1.59 19.87
CA GLN A 416 22.95 1.14 18.83
C GLN A 416 21.54 1.64 19.15
N SER A 417 21.34 2.93 18.87
CA SER A 417 20.00 3.50 18.81
C SER A 417 19.18 2.82 17.71
N PHE A 418 17.93 2.50 18.03
CA PHE A 418 16.94 1.96 17.10
C PHE A 418 16.87 2.81 15.81
N LYS A 419 16.76 2.15 14.65
CA LYS A 419 16.59 2.80 13.35
C LYS A 419 15.26 2.38 12.71
N PRO A 420 14.36 3.32 12.37
CA PRO A 420 13.10 2.97 11.72
C PRO A 420 13.30 2.50 10.27
N LEU A 421 12.31 1.79 9.73
CA LEU A 421 12.34 1.30 8.35
C LEU A 421 12.47 2.43 7.31
N SER A 422 11.92 3.62 7.58
CA SER A 422 12.07 4.82 6.73
C SER A 422 13.53 5.27 6.56
N ASN A 423 14.45 4.91 7.47
CA ASN A 423 15.88 5.19 7.30
C ASN A 423 16.51 4.40 6.15
N TYR A 424 15.86 3.35 5.67
CA TYR A 424 16.34 2.46 4.60
C TYR A 424 15.49 2.57 3.34
N ALA A 425 14.19 2.78 3.52
CA ALA A 425 13.24 2.90 2.42
C ALA A 425 13.58 4.05 1.48
N ARG A 426 13.44 3.79 0.19
CA ARG A 426 13.34 4.82 -0.82
C ARG A 426 12.05 5.58 -0.57
N ASP A 427 12.21 6.87 -0.41
CA ASP A 427 11.08 7.74 -0.20
C ASP A 427 10.33 7.99 -1.53
N GLN A 428 9.09 7.49 -1.60
CA GLN A 428 8.12 7.73 -2.67
C GLN A 428 7.10 8.78 -2.23
N ASN A 429 7.55 9.75 -1.42
CA ASN A 429 6.81 10.86 -0.82
C ASN A 429 5.84 11.63 -1.72
N ARG A 430 5.81 11.36 -3.02
CA ARG A 430 4.97 12.04 -3.99
C ARG A 430 3.88 11.08 -4.45
N PRO A 431 2.64 11.22 -3.94
CA PRO A 431 1.53 10.57 -4.59
C PRO A 431 1.48 11.05 -6.05
N PRO A 432 1.11 10.17 -6.99
CA PRO A 432 0.92 10.56 -8.36
C PRO A 432 -0.13 11.67 -8.39
N SER A 433 0.02 12.63 -9.29
CA SER A 433 -1.12 13.46 -9.65
C SER A 433 -2.25 12.53 -10.08
N ASP A 434 -3.50 12.89 -9.79
CA ASP A 434 -4.61 12.23 -10.45
C ASP A 434 -4.49 12.41 -11.98
N LEU A 435 -5.32 11.72 -12.75
CA LEU A 435 -5.27 11.81 -14.21
C LEU A 435 -5.46 13.23 -14.77
N ASN A 436 -5.94 14.18 -13.95
CA ASN A 436 -6.16 15.58 -14.31
C ASN A 436 -5.07 16.52 -13.77
N GLY A 437 -4.00 15.99 -13.16
CA GLY A 437 -2.93 16.81 -12.59
C GLY A 437 -3.29 17.43 -11.24
N SER A 438 -4.26 16.91 -10.51
CA SER A 438 -4.70 17.43 -9.21
C SER A 438 -4.32 16.51 -8.05
N PHE A 439 -4.40 17.05 -6.83
CA PHE A 439 -4.08 16.37 -5.58
C PHE A 439 -5.05 16.81 -4.50
N TRP A 440 -5.56 15.85 -3.71
CA TRP A 440 -6.33 16.14 -2.52
C TRP A 440 -6.07 15.09 -1.42
N THR A 441 -5.98 15.57 -0.19
CA THR A 441 -5.92 14.71 1.00
C THR A 441 -6.68 15.34 2.16
N CYS A 442 -7.34 14.50 2.94
CA CYS A 442 -7.90 14.79 4.27
C CYS A 442 -7.19 13.98 5.37
N PHE A 443 -6.04 13.36 5.04
CA PHE A 443 -5.22 12.54 5.94
C PHE A 443 -5.92 11.29 6.53
N SER A 444 -7.17 11.01 6.12
CA SER A 444 -7.92 9.85 6.57
C SER A 444 -7.19 8.55 6.22
N ARG A 445 -7.18 7.61 7.15
CA ARG A 445 -6.39 6.37 7.09
C ARG A 445 -7.22 5.13 6.77
N GLY A 446 -8.45 5.33 6.31
CA GLY A 446 -9.35 4.24 5.94
C GLY A 446 -10.03 3.51 7.10
N SER A 447 -9.85 3.93 8.36
CA SER A 447 -10.58 3.35 9.49
C SER A 447 -10.67 4.31 10.66
N GLY A 448 -11.74 4.27 11.46
CA GLY A 448 -12.00 5.29 12.46
C GLY A 448 -13.13 5.01 13.44
N PHE A 449 -13.34 5.88 14.43
CA PHE A 449 -14.49 5.83 15.35
C PHE A 449 -15.56 6.89 15.06
N GLY A 450 -15.16 8.00 14.44
CA GLY A 450 -16.04 9.06 13.98
C GLY A 450 -15.93 9.28 12.48
N PHE A 451 -16.88 10.01 11.91
CA PHE A 451 -16.81 10.51 10.55
C PHE A 451 -17.31 11.95 10.48
N PHE A 452 -16.50 12.83 9.89
CA PHE A 452 -16.78 14.26 9.76
C PHE A 452 -17.04 14.63 8.31
N ILE A 453 -17.95 15.58 8.12
CA ILE A 453 -18.22 16.23 6.84
C ILE A 453 -18.44 17.71 7.11
N ASP A 454 -17.72 18.57 6.40
CA ASP A 454 -17.72 20.02 6.58
C ASP A 454 -17.51 20.44 8.04
N GLY A 455 -16.57 19.78 8.73
CA GLY A 455 -16.24 20.05 10.14
C GLY A 455 -17.23 19.46 11.15
N LYS A 456 -18.41 19.00 10.73
CA LYS A 456 -19.45 18.44 11.63
C LYS A 456 -19.29 16.92 11.73
N LYS A 457 -19.28 16.38 12.95
CA LYS A 457 -19.33 14.93 13.20
C LYS A 457 -20.70 14.38 12.81
N LYS A 458 -20.75 13.57 11.75
CA LYS A 458 -21.99 13.02 11.16
C LYS A 458 -22.33 11.62 11.65
N ALA A 459 -21.33 10.83 12.03
CA ALA A 459 -21.53 9.47 12.51
C ALA A 459 -20.47 9.07 13.54
N THR A 460 -20.81 8.10 14.39
CA THR A 460 -19.92 7.50 15.39
C THR A 460 -20.26 6.01 15.52
N TRP A 461 -19.25 5.18 15.71
CA TRP A 461 -19.36 3.73 15.84
C TRP A 461 -18.71 3.28 17.15
N ASP A 462 -19.39 2.40 17.88
CA ASP A 462 -18.86 1.88 19.15
C ASP A 462 -17.58 1.05 18.96
N LYS A 463 -17.51 0.28 17.86
CA LYS A 463 -16.37 -0.57 17.49
C LYS A 463 -15.55 -0.01 16.33
N GLY A 464 -15.88 1.20 15.89
CA GLY A 464 -15.31 1.86 14.71
C GLY A 464 -15.78 1.29 13.36
N TRP A 465 -15.18 1.78 12.28
CA TRP A 465 -15.47 1.43 10.90
C TRP A 465 -14.17 1.26 10.10
N THR A 466 -14.21 0.48 9.02
CA THR A 466 -13.10 0.34 8.05
C THR A 466 -13.61 0.44 6.62
N ASP A 467 -12.95 1.27 5.81
CA ASP A 467 -13.10 1.36 4.36
C ASP A 467 -11.82 1.91 3.74
N LEU A 468 -11.09 1.06 3.01
CA LEU A 468 -9.82 1.42 2.39
C LEU A 468 -9.97 2.45 1.26
N ASN A 469 -11.18 2.63 0.71
CA ASN A 469 -11.43 3.73 -0.21
C ASN A 469 -11.29 5.10 0.47
N MET A 470 -11.32 5.15 1.81
CA MET A 470 -11.10 6.34 2.63
C MET A 470 -9.64 6.51 3.08
N THR A 471 -8.68 5.78 2.51
CA THR A 471 -7.24 5.97 2.78
C THR A 471 -6.67 7.03 1.85
N PHE A 472 -6.19 8.15 2.39
CA PHE A 472 -5.63 9.28 1.64
C PHE A 472 -4.16 9.54 1.99
N PRO A 473 -3.41 10.24 1.11
CA PRO A 473 -2.00 10.51 1.33
C PRO A 473 -1.68 11.08 2.71
N PHE A 474 -0.77 10.41 3.41
CA PHE A 474 -0.27 10.76 4.73
C PHE A 474 0.56 12.07 4.69
N PRO A 475 0.55 12.91 5.75
CA PRO A 475 1.37 14.13 5.80
C PRO A 475 2.84 13.80 6.12
N CYS A 476 3.50 13.09 5.22
CA CYS A 476 4.83 12.51 5.37
C CYS A 476 5.97 13.52 5.59
N LEU A 477 5.80 14.78 5.20
CA LEU A 477 6.79 15.81 5.47
C LEU A 477 6.61 16.46 6.84
N ALA A 478 5.40 16.38 7.40
CA ALA A 478 5.11 16.91 8.73
C ALA A 478 5.30 15.86 9.83
N ILE A 479 5.13 14.56 9.54
CA ILE A 479 5.19 13.49 10.54
C ILE A 479 6.24 12.43 10.13
N PRO A 480 7.27 12.17 10.97
CA PRO A 480 7.53 12.84 12.26
C PRO A 480 8.05 14.27 12.06
N SER A 481 7.79 15.16 13.02
CA SER A 481 8.36 16.51 12.98
C SER A 481 9.89 16.42 13.05
N THR A 482 10.56 17.00 12.07
CA THR A 482 12.03 17.15 12.04
C THR A 482 12.49 18.51 12.55
N GLN A 483 11.55 19.43 12.76
CA GLN A 483 11.83 20.79 13.20
C GLN A 483 11.74 20.89 14.72
N GLU A 484 12.82 21.36 15.35
CA GLU A 484 12.81 21.68 16.78
C GLU A 484 11.72 22.72 17.09
N ALA A 485 11.05 22.58 18.23
CA ALA A 485 9.93 23.43 18.66
C ALA A 485 8.64 23.36 17.81
N ILE A 486 8.55 22.40 16.88
CA ILE A 486 7.31 22.06 16.17
C ILE A 486 6.89 20.65 16.54
N LYS A 487 5.67 20.51 17.05
CA LYS A 487 5.03 19.23 17.31
C LYS A 487 3.91 19.01 16.31
N THR A 488 3.88 17.83 15.73
CA THR A 488 2.89 17.41 14.75
C THR A 488 2.35 16.02 15.09
N ASP A 489 1.04 15.85 14.90
CA ASP A 489 0.32 14.60 15.14
C ASP A 489 -1.04 14.62 14.42
N LEU A 490 -1.64 13.45 14.22
CA LEU A 490 -3.00 13.34 13.70
C LEU A 490 -3.99 13.20 14.86
N VAL A 491 -5.03 14.02 14.87
CA VAL A 491 -6.09 14.01 15.89
C VAL A 491 -7.40 13.50 15.29
N GLU A 492 -8.19 12.72 16.05
CA GLU A 492 -9.45 12.10 15.59
C GLU A 492 -10.71 12.69 16.27
N ASP A 493 -10.53 13.62 17.21
CA ASP A 493 -11.62 14.31 17.91
C ASP A 493 -12.25 15.42 17.08
N GLU A 494 -11.50 15.98 16.13
CA GLU A 494 -11.89 17.05 15.23
C GLU A 494 -11.26 16.89 13.84
N ALA A 495 -12.10 17.00 12.79
CA ALA A 495 -11.66 16.90 11.40
C ALA A 495 -12.57 17.69 10.46
N TRP A 496 -12.02 18.16 9.34
CA TRP A 496 -12.82 18.78 8.27
C TRP A 496 -13.65 17.72 7.52
N PHE A 497 -13.01 16.63 7.13
CA PHE A 497 -13.62 15.54 6.39
C PHE A 497 -12.99 14.19 6.76
N GLY A 498 -13.77 13.12 6.78
CA GLY A 498 -13.28 11.77 7.08
C GLY A 498 -13.02 11.59 8.58
N LEU A 499 -11.80 11.19 8.93
CA LEU A 499 -11.46 10.75 10.29
C LEU A 499 -10.76 11.81 11.14
N CYS A 500 -9.77 12.50 10.57
CA CYS A 500 -8.74 13.19 11.34
C CYS A 500 -8.32 14.51 10.71
N ALA A 501 -7.67 15.34 11.53
CA ALA A 501 -6.92 16.51 11.09
C ALA A 501 -5.46 16.41 11.52
N LEU A 502 -4.58 17.14 10.84
CA LEU A 502 -3.20 17.33 11.24
C LEU A 502 -3.11 18.47 12.26
N ASN A 503 -2.69 18.16 13.48
CA ASN A 503 -2.34 19.14 14.49
C ASN A 503 -0.91 19.64 14.26
N ILE A 504 -0.73 20.96 14.30
CA ILE A 504 0.58 21.61 14.26
C ILE A 504 0.65 22.59 15.42
N GLU A 505 1.59 22.36 16.32
CA GLU A 505 1.85 23.19 17.49
C GLU A 505 3.26 23.76 17.41
N SER A 506 3.36 25.10 17.44
CA SER A 506 4.63 25.83 17.41
C SER A 506 4.91 26.50 18.75
N THR A 507 6.03 26.17 19.37
CA THR A 507 6.51 26.85 20.58
C THR A 507 7.52 27.96 20.28
N ARG A 508 7.76 28.28 18.99
CA ARG A 508 8.66 29.38 18.59
C ARG A 508 7.98 30.74 18.76
N SER A 509 8.75 31.81 18.83
CA SER A 509 8.23 33.18 18.83
C SER A 509 7.96 33.74 17.43
N GLU A 510 8.58 33.16 16.41
CA GLU A 510 8.52 33.62 15.02
C GLU A 510 7.68 32.68 14.15
N THR A 511 7.20 33.20 13.01
CA THR A 511 6.52 32.40 12.00
C THR A 511 7.48 31.38 11.38
N ILE A 512 7.00 30.15 11.18
CA ILE A 512 7.80 29.05 10.66
C ILE A 512 7.08 28.29 9.56
N GLN A 513 7.82 27.91 8.52
CA GLN A 513 7.33 27.05 7.45
C GLN A 513 7.30 25.60 7.90
N VAL A 514 6.12 24.98 7.84
CA VAL A 514 5.93 23.55 8.14
C VAL A 514 5.52 22.85 6.83
N PRO A 515 6.44 22.10 6.19
CA PRO A 515 6.11 21.25 5.05
C PRO A 515 5.15 20.14 5.49
N ILE A 516 4.12 19.87 4.69
CA ILE A 516 3.08 18.89 5.06
C ILE A 516 3.04 17.71 4.09
N SER A 517 2.92 17.99 2.79
CA SER A 517 2.77 16.96 1.78
C SER A 517 3.80 17.13 0.68
N ALA A 518 4.49 16.05 0.35
CA ALA A 518 5.20 15.96 -0.91
C ALA A 518 4.22 15.55 -2.02
N THR A 519 4.49 16.02 -3.23
CA THR A 519 3.59 15.93 -4.38
C THR A 519 4.38 15.75 -5.67
N ASP A 520 3.75 15.28 -6.74
CA ASP A 520 4.33 15.31 -8.09
C ASP A 520 3.28 15.83 -9.07
N ILE A 521 3.04 17.14 -9.02
CA ILE A 521 1.93 17.78 -9.74
C ILE A 521 2.49 18.65 -10.87
N PRO A 522 2.05 18.45 -12.13
CA PRO A 522 2.47 19.32 -13.23
C PRO A 522 2.05 20.77 -13.00
N LEU A 523 2.98 21.72 -13.17
CA LEU A 523 2.72 23.15 -13.12
C LEU A 523 3.07 23.77 -14.47
N SER A 524 2.05 24.25 -15.19
CA SER A 524 2.24 24.95 -16.47
C SER A 524 2.51 26.42 -16.21
N LYS A 525 3.50 27.00 -16.90
CA LYS A 525 3.76 28.45 -16.86
C LYS A 525 2.61 29.31 -17.37
N VAL A 526 1.72 28.73 -18.19
CA VAL A 526 0.61 29.45 -18.82
C VAL A 526 -0.61 29.51 -17.91
N HIS A 527 -0.93 28.39 -17.25
CA HIS A 527 -2.18 28.24 -16.51
C HIS A 527 -1.98 28.29 -14.99
N GLY A 528 -0.78 28.01 -14.49
CA GLY A 528 -0.53 27.91 -13.05
C GLY A 528 -1.19 26.70 -12.39
N ALA A 529 -1.39 26.81 -11.08
CA ALA A 529 -2.18 25.88 -10.27
C ALA A 529 -2.77 26.61 -9.06
N ARG A 530 -3.88 26.13 -8.50
CA ARG A 530 -4.47 26.69 -7.27
C ARG A 530 -4.24 25.75 -6.09
N ILE A 531 -3.70 26.28 -5.00
CA ILE A 531 -3.59 25.56 -3.72
C ILE A 531 -4.62 26.07 -2.72
N LYS A 532 -5.20 25.17 -1.93
CA LYS A 532 -6.17 25.48 -0.87
C LYS A 532 -5.97 24.57 0.34
N PHE A 533 -6.03 25.16 1.51
CA PHE A 533 -6.01 24.49 2.81
C PHE A 533 -7.31 24.78 3.56
N MET A 534 -7.89 23.74 4.17
CA MET A 534 -8.90 23.90 5.21
C MET A 534 -8.22 23.80 6.56
N TRP A 535 -8.41 24.79 7.42
CA TRP A 535 -7.71 24.87 8.70
C TRP A 535 -8.58 25.49 9.80
N LYS A 536 -8.20 25.28 11.07
CA LYS A 536 -8.91 25.79 12.25
C LYS A 536 -7.95 26.10 13.39
N GLU A 537 -8.26 27.09 14.21
CA GLU A 537 -7.51 27.45 15.43
C GLU A 537 -7.95 26.60 16.63
N SER A 538 -7.00 26.11 17.43
CA SER A 538 -7.31 25.19 18.55
C SER A 538 -7.47 25.87 19.91
N SER A 539 -6.84 27.03 20.17
CA SER A 539 -6.79 27.56 21.55
C SER A 539 -6.77 29.08 21.74
N SER A 540 -6.46 29.89 20.73
CA SER A 540 -6.52 31.38 20.77
C SER A 540 -6.59 31.96 19.35
N PRO A 541 -7.21 33.14 19.14
CA PRO A 541 -7.15 33.86 17.86
C PRO A 541 -5.71 34.02 17.40
N LEU A 542 -5.39 33.63 16.16
CA LEU A 542 -4.07 33.90 15.61
C LEU A 542 -3.81 35.41 15.61
N GLN A 543 -2.60 35.79 16.00
CA GLN A 543 -2.15 37.19 15.90
C GLN A 543 -1.77 37.59 14.46
N ALA A 544 -1.72 36.62 13.52
CA ALA A 544 -1.36 36.79 12.12
C ALA A 544 -2.07 35.75 11.23
N GLU A 545 -2.35 36.08 9.97
CA GLU A 545 -2.96 35.15 9.01
C GLU A 545 -2.02 33.96 8.69
N LEU A 546 -2.60 32.78 8.45
CA LEU A 546 -1.87 31.59 8.06
C LEU A 546 -1.28 31.77 6.65
N GLY A 547 0.04 31.67 6.53
CA GLY A 547 0.71 31.71 5.23
C GLY A 547 0.69 30.34 4.54
N LEU A 548 0.93 30.33 3.23
CA LEU A 548 1.08 29.12 2.42
C LEU A 548 2.44 29.13 1.73
N PHE A 549 2.97 27.95 1.40
CA PHE A 549 4.11 27.84 0.49
C PHE A 549 4.02 26.57 -0.35
N ALA A 550 4.69 26.59 -1.51
CA ALA A 550 4.88 25.44 -2.37
C ALA A 550 6.31 25.47 -2.94
N THR A 551 6.85 24.30 -3.29
CA THR A 551 8.20 24.19 -3.86
C THR A 551 8.19 23.38 -5.15
N ASP A 552 9.21 23.58 -5.98
CA ASP A 552 9.55 22.67 -7.07
C ASP A 552 10.97 22.09 -6.89
N ALA A 553 11.59 21.60 -7.97
CA ALA A 553 12.96 21.08 -7.93
C ALA A 553 14.03 22.20 -7.79
N HIS A 554 13.67 23.47 -7.99
CA HIS A 554 14.55 24.62 -7.97
C HIS A 554 14.38 25.49 -6.72
N GLY A 555 13.32 25.29 -5.94
CA GLY A 555 13.12 25.92 -4.64
C GLY A 555 11.69 26.40 -4.43
N PRO A 556 11.48 27.47 -3.63
CA PRO A 556 10.16 28.04 -3.40
C PRO A 556 9.51 28.58 -4.68
N LEU A 557 8.24 28.25 -4.88
CA LEU A 557 7.41 28.78 -5.97
C LEU A 557 6.76 30.10 -5.57
N ARG A 558 6.40 30.90 -6.58
CA ARG A 558 5.68 32.16 -6.33
C ARG A 558 4.21 31.88 -6.04
N LEU A 559 3.71 32.53 -5.00
CA LEU A 559 2.30 32.56 -4.67
C LEU A 559 1.72 33.94 -4.94
N GLY A 560 0.54 33.97 -5.56
CA GLY A 560 -0.28 35.17 -5.65
C GLY A 560 -0.94 35.51 -4.30
N ASP A 561 -1.80 36.53 -4.31
CA ASP A 561 -2.48 37.00 -3.09
C ASP A 561 -3.27 35.89 -2.41
N LEU A 562 -3.10 35.80 -1.08
CA LEU A 562 -3.87 34.89 -0.24
C LEU A 562 -5.35 35.30 -0.24
N LYS A 563 -6.21 34.33 -0.45
CA LYS A 563 -7.67 34.47 -0.36
C LYS A 563 -8.19 33.61 0.77
N SER A 564 -8.76 34.27 1.77
CA SER A 564 -9.36 33.64 2.94
C SER A 564 -10.89 33.67 2.86
N SER A 565 -11.53 32.61 3.35
CA SER A 565 -12.99 32.53 3.48
C SER A 565 -13.38 31.69 4.69
N GLU A 566 -14.51 32.01 5.31
CA GLU A 566 -15.07 31.23 6.41
C GLU A 566 -15.73 29.95 5.88
N GLY A 567 -15.44 28.84 6.56
CA GLY A 567 -16.13 27.55 6.42
C GLY A 567 -17.08 27.31 7.60
N ALA A 568 -17.66 26.11 7.64
CA ALA A 568 -18.55 25.70 8.73
C ALA A 568 -17.77 25.38 10.02
N GLU A 569 -18.46 25.41 11.16
CA GLU A 569 -17.92 24.96 12.47
C GLU A 569 -16.58 25.61 12.89
N GLY A 570 -16.34 26.86 12.47
CA GLY A 570 -15.10 27.60 12.77
C GLY A 570 -13.89 27.14 11.97
N TRP A 571 -14.08 26.36 10.91
CA TRP A 571 -13.05 26.09 9.91
C TRP A 571 -12.94 27.27 8.95
N HIS A 572 -11.74 27.49 8.43
CA HIS A 572 -11.42 28.53 7.47
C HIS A 572 -10.75 27.90 6.26
N ALA A 573 -11.00 28.46 5.08
CA ALA A 573 -10.25 28.13 3.89
C ALA A 573 -9.26 29.25 3.56
N VAL A 574 -8.01 28.90 3.29
CA VAL A 574 -7.02 29.80 2.72
C VAL A 574 -6.55 29.23 1.38
N SER A 575 -6.40 30.07 0.36
CA SER A 575 -5.99 29.64 -0.97
C SER A 575 -5.13 30.66 -1.69
N ALA A 576 -4.32 30.19 -2.64
CA ALA A 576 -3.45 31.01 -3.46
C ALA A 576 -3.30 30.41 -4.86
N GLN A 577 -2.96 31.27 -5.83
CA GLN A 577 -2.47 30.82 -7.13
C GLN A 577 -0.96 30.57 -7.04
N ILE A 578 -0.50 29.47 -7.63
CA ILE A 578 0.89 29.08 -7.76
C ILE A 578 1.32 29.41 -9.20
N GLU A 579 2.40 30.17 -9.31
CA GLU A 579 2.95 30.59 -10.59
C GLU A 579 4.41 30.18 -10.75
N SER A 580 4.81 29.93 -11.99
CA SER A 580 6.20 29.63 -12.39
C SER A 580 6.49 30.24 -13.76
N ASP A 581 7.72 30.69 -13.99
CA ASP A 581 8.17 31.19 -15.30
C ASP A 581 8.45 30.07 -16.31
N VAL A 582 8.55 28.83 -15.82
CA VAL A 582 8.87 27.64 -16.59
C VAL A 582 7.88 26.52 -16.27
N ASP A 583 7.66 25.62 -17.23
CA ASP A 583 6.92 24.40 -16.95
C ASP A 583 7.74 23.54 -15.99
N THR A 584 7.16 23.22 -14.83
CA THR A 584 7.83 22.53 -13.72
C THR A 584 6.86 21.57 -13.03
N ARG A 585 7.23 21.03 -11.86
CA ARG A 585 6.35 20.20 -11.04
C ARG A 585 6.38 20.67 -9.60
N ILE A 586 5.21 20.81 -8.97
CA ILE A 586 5.10 21.09 -7.54
C ILE A 586 5.53 19.82 -6.80
N THR A 587 6.63 19.92 -6.07
CA THR A 587 7.29 18.81 -5.36
C THR A 587 6.86 18.71 -3.90
N SER A 588 6.45 19.83 -3.29
CA SER A 588 5.90 19.85 -1.94
C SER A 588 5.05 21.09 -1.67
N CYS A 589 4.25 21.03 -0.61
CA CYS A 589 3.49 22.15 -0.09
C CYS A 589 3.36 22.11 1.43
N GLY A 590 3.05 23.27 2.01
CA GLY A 590 2.86 23.41 3.45
C GLY A 590 2.29 24.78 3.82
N VAL A 591 2.37 25.08 5.11
CA VAL A 591 1.83 26.29 5.72
C VAL A 591 2.91 27.06 6.46
N GLU A 592 2.72 28.38 6.59
CA GLU A 592 3.52 29.24 7.45
C GLU A 592 2.73 29.52 8.74
N VAL A 593 3.20 28.94 9.83
CA VAL A 593 2.50 28.93 11.12
C VAL A 593 3.08 30.02 12.02
N PRO A 594 2.28 30.98 12.51
CA PRO A 594 2.75 31.97 13.47
C PRO A 594 3.31 31.33 14.74
N GLY A 595 4.35 31.93 15.31
CA GLY A 595 4.93 31.46 16.57
C GLY A 595 3.92 31.44 17.72
N GLY A 596 3.99 30.41 18.58
CA GLY A 596 3.13 30.28 19.75
C GLY A 596 1.69 29.86 19.43
N SER A 597 1.44 29.39 18.20
CA SER A 597 0.11 28.98 17.76
C SER A 597 -0.06 27.46 17.70
N ARG A 598 -1.31 27.04 17.78
CA ARG A 598 -1.76 25.67 17.57
C ARG A 598 -2.91 25.67 16.58
N ILE A 599 -2.71 25.00 15.45
CA ILE A 599 -3.67 24.92 14.36
C ILE A 599 -3.98 23.47 14.02
N LEU A 600 -5.16 23.25 13.45
CA LEU A 600 -5.56 22.02 12.79
C LEU A 600 -5.62 22.27 11.28
N VAL A 601 -5.02 21.38 10.49
CA VAL A 601 -5.19 21.33 9.03
C VAL A 601 -6.08 20.13 8.71
N GLY A 602 -7.25 20.40 8.13
CA GLY A 602 -8.27 19.40 7.86
C GLY A 602 -8.20 18.81 6.45
N SER A 603 -7.71 19.58 5.47
CA SER A 603 -7.45 19.06 4.13
C SER A 603 -6.57 19.98 3.30
N ILE A 604 -5.93 19.41 2.28
CA ILE A 604 -5.12 20.12 1.29
C ILE A 604 -5.61 19.75 -0.10
N SER A 605 -5.76 20.72 -0.98
CA SER A 605 -5.97 20.49 -2.42
C SER A 605 -5.03 21.32 -3.28
N ILE A 606 -4.52 20.74 -4.36
CA ILE A 606 -3.82 21.45 -5.44
C ILE A 606 -4.50 21.07 -6.75
N LEU A 607 -4.97 22.07 -7.49
CA LEU A 607 -5.61 21.93 -8.80
C LEU A 607 -4.71 22.51 -9.88
N ALA A 608 -4.22 21.70 -10.81
CA ALA A 608 -3.45 22.20 -11.96
C ALA A 608 -4.36 22.91 -12.98
N GLY A 609 -3.79 23.86 -13.74
CA GLY A 609 -4.52 24.63 -14.74
C GLY A 609 -5.06 25.96 -14.21
N ASP A 610 -6.00 26.59 -14.93
CA ASP A 610 -6.58 27.90 -14.55
C ASP A 610 -7.36 27.86 -13.22
N GLY A 611 -7.49 26.67 -12.61
CA GLY A 611 -7.97 26.44 -11.27
C GLY A 611 -9.39 26.97 -11.03
N SER A 612 -10.14 27.24 -12.11
CA SER A 612 -11.33 28.07 -12.03
C SER A 612 -12.50 27.34 -11.38
N ILE A 613 -12.71 26.04 -11.62
CA ILE A 613 -13.73 25.22 -10.93
C ILE A 613 -13.31 23.74 -10.91
N ALA A 614 -13.18 23.13 -9.73
CA ALA A 614 -13.28 21.68 -9.63
C ALA A 614 -14.71 21.29 -10.00
N VAL A 615 -14.91 20.76 -11.21
CA VAL A 615 -16.25 20.41 -11.69
C VAL A 615 -16.73 19.20 -10.91
N THR A 616 -17.77 19.39 -10.10
CA THR A 616 -18.40 18.25 -9.46
C THR A 616 -19.30 17.55 -10.47
N PRO A 617 -19.13 16.23 -10.69
CA PRO A 617 -19.97 15.52 -11.64
C PRO A 617 -21.44 15.59 -11.21
N SER A 618 -22.32 15.91 -12.17
CA SER A 618 -23.76 15.92 -11.95
C SER A 618 -24.27 14.48 -11.85
N ILE A 619 -24.90 14.15 -10.73
CA ILE A 619 -25.52 12.84 -10.51
C ILE A 619 -26.95 12.88 -11.03
N THR A 620 -27.32 11.88 -11.83
CA THR A 620 -28.67 11.70 -12.37
C THR A 620 -29.15 10.27 -12.15
N GLY A 621 -30.46 10.05 -12.30
CA GLY A 621 -31.03 8.70 -12.30
C GLY A 621 -30.81 7.92 -11.00
N VAL A 622 -30.75 8.60 -9.84
CA VAL A 622 -30.69 7.94 -8.53
C VAL A 622 -31.96 7.13 -8.35
N GLN A 623 -31.83 5.80 -8.30
CA GLN A 623 -32.98 4.90 -8.23
C GLN A 623 -32.62 3.59 -7.55
N TRP A 624 -33.64 2.94 -6.98
CA TRP A 624 -33.51 1.57 -6.47
C TRP A 624 -33.27 0.58 -7.61
N ALA A 625 -32.34 -0.34 -7.40
CA ALA A 625 -32.19 -1.51 -8.27
C ALA A 625 -33.49 -2.34 -8.24
N SER A 626 -33.73 -3.12 -9.29
CA SER A 626 -34.91 -3.99 -9.38
C SER A 626 -35.01 -5.01 -8.25
N SER A 627 -33.88 -5.40 -7.65
CA SER A 627 -33.83 -6.26 -6.46
C SER A 627 -34.33 -5.57 -5.19
N GLY A 628 -34.25 -4.24 -5.12
CA GLY A 628 -34.50 -3.48 -3.89
C GLY A 628 -33.38 -3.56 -2.84
N GLU A 629 -32.23 -4.14 -3.18
CA GLU A 629 -31.11 -4.41 -2.27
C GLU A 629 -29.91 -3.47 -2.46
N ARG A 630 -30.03 -2.50 -3.38
CA ARG A 630 -29.07 -1.41 -3.57
C ARG A 630 -29.71 -0.22 -4.26
N ILE A 631 -29.10 0.94 -4.08
CA ILE A 631 -29.37 2.14 -4.87
C ILE A 631 -28.26 2.35 -5.89
N GLU A 632 -28.62 2.78 -7.10
CA GLU A 632 -27.72 2.99 -8.23
C GLU A 632 -27.95 4.38 -8.82
N TRP A 633 -26.93 4.95 -9.45
CA TRP A 633 -27.04 6.25 -10.11
C TRP A 633 -26.13 6.34 -11.33
N GLN A 634 -26.31 7.41 -12.10
CA GLN A 634 -25.54 7.73 -13.29
C GLN A 634 -24.85 9.08 -13.14
N ILE A 635 -23.80 9.29 -13.92
CA ILE A 635 -23.10 10.56 -14.05
C ILE A 635 -23.50 11.17 -15.38
N ASP A 636 -24.00 12.42 -15.37
CA ASP A 636 -24.38 13.13 -16.58
C ASP A 636 -23.17 13.34 -17.50
N GLY A 637 -23.34 13.08 -18.81
CA GLY A 637 -22.27 13.13 -19.80
C GLY A 637 -21.41 11.86 -19.95
N ALA A 638 -21.63 10.82 -19.14
CA ALA A 638 -21.04 9.49 -19.35
C ALA A 638 -21.95 8.65 -20.27
N ASN A 639 -21.76 8.72 -21.59
CA ASN A 639 -22.46 7.82 -22.51
C ASN A 639 -21.90 6.39 -22.35
N PRO A 640 -22.72 5.37 -22.06
CA PRO A 640 -22.23 3.99 -21.89
C PRO A 640 -21.65 3.37 -23.17
N SER A 641 -21.91 3.98 -24.34
CA SER A 641 -21.42 3.52 -25.64
C SER A 641 -20.09 4.12 -26.08
N ASP A 642 -19.58 5.13 -25.36
CA ASP A 642 -18.29 5.73 -25.67
C ASP A 642 -17.21 5.03 -24.83
N ASP A 643 -16.34 4.26 -25.47
CA ASP A 643 -15.12 3.66 -24.88
C ASP A 643 -14.13 4.71 -24.32
N CYS A 644 -14.48 6.00 -24.40
CA CYS A 644 -13.68 7.14 -23.96
C CYS A 644 -14.23 7.66 -22.63
N TRP A 645 -13.95 6.94 -21.53
CA TRP A 645 -14.08 7.50 -20.19
C TRP A 645 -13.12 8.69 -20.08
N THR A 646 -13.64 9.92 -20.21
CA THR A 646 -12.79 11.10 -19.98
C THR A 646 -12.51 11.20 -18.47
N PRO A 647 -11.23 11.28 -18.04
CA PRO A 647 -10.88 11.36 -16.62
C PRO A 647 -11.44 12.58 -15.89
N ALA A 648 -11.89 13.59 -16.63
CA ALA A 648 -12.44 14.84 -16.12
C ALA A 648 -13.80 14.71 -15.39
N LEU A 649 -14.50 13.58 -15.54
CA LEU A 649 -15.84 13.35 -14.95
C LEU A 649 -15.87 12.34 -13.80
N LEU A 650 -14.71 11.86 -13.34
CA LEU A 650 -14.64 10.86 -12.27
C LEU A 650 -14.75 11.54 -10.90
N ALA A 651 -15.81 11.20 -10.15
CA ALA A 651 -15.88 11.53 -8.73
C ALA A 651 -14.80 10.76 -7.97
N LEU A 652 -14.20 11.39 -6.96
CA LEU A 652 -13.30 10.69 -6.04
C LEU A 652 -14.06 9.60 -5.28
N MET A 653 -15.22 10.00 -4.75
CA MET A 653 -16.13 9.18 -3.95
C MET A 653 -17.54 9.78 -4.01
N TYR A 654 -18.51 9.03 -3.52
CA TYR A 654 -19.89 9.44 -3.33
C TYR A 654 -20.26 9.33 -1.86
N ILE A 655 -20.99 10.32 -1.37
CA ILE A 655 -21.63 10.30 -0.05
C ILE A 655 -23.11 10.02 -0.23
N VAL A 656 -23.61 9.06 0.55
CA VAL A 656 -24.99 8.61 0.51
C VAL A 656 -25.70 9.07 1.78
N TRP A 657 -26.88 9.66 1.60
CA TRP A 657 -27.67 10.30 2.63
C TRP A 657 -29.08 9.72 2.66
N TYR A 658 -29.73 9.80 3.82
CA TYR A 658 -31.17 9.66 3.94
C TYR A 658 -31.77 10.97 4.41
N THR A 659 -32.84 11.39 3.75
CA THR A 659 -33.48 12.68 3.98
C THR A 659 -34.94 12.46 4.32
N ARG A 660 -35.42 13.05 5.41
CA ARG A 660 -36.85 13.09 5.77
C ARG A 660 -37.33 14.53 5.77
N ASP A 661 -38.62 14.73 5.51
CA ASP A 661 -39.22 16.06 5.46
C ASP A 661 -39.08 16.76 6.82
N GLY A 662 -38.34 17.88 6.84
CA GLY A 662 -38.13 18.70 8.04
C GLY A 662 -37.01 18.23 8.98
N GLU A 663 -36.27 17.17 8.64
CA GLU A 663 -35.11 16.68 9.41
C GLU A 663 -33.78 17.01 8.70
N GLU A 664 -32.68 17.08 9.45
CA GLU A 664 -31.35 17.14 8.83
C GLU A 664 -31.03 15.81 8.10
N PRO A 665 -30.35 15.84 6.95
CA PRO A 665 -29.90 14.64 6.26
C PRO A 665 -29.02 13.75 7.15
N GLU A 666 -29.39 12.48 7.25
CA GLU A 666 -28.67 11.44 7.98
C GLU A 666 -27.65 10.75 7.05
N LEU A 667 -26.40 10.63 7.48
CA LEU A 667 -25.36 9.99 6.68
C LEU A 667 -25.57 8.48 6.68
N LEU A 668 -25.70 7.86 5.51
CA LEU A 668 -25.75 6.40 5.36
C LEU A 668 -24.35 5.80 5.08
N GLY A 669 -23.48 6.52 4.38
CA GLY A 669 -22.14 6.04 4.13
C GLY A 669 -21.42 6.75 3.00
N ALA A 670 -20.30 6.14 2.60
CA ALA A 670 -19.48 6.58 1.48
C ALA A 670 -19.08 5.38 0.61
N THR A 671 -18.95 5.61 -0.70
CA THR A 671 -18.55 4.57 -1.67
C THR A 671 -17.77 5.18 -2.84
N SER A 672 -16.90 4.39 -3.46
CA SER A 672 -16.18 4.77 -4.68
C SER A 672 -16.83 4.18 -5.95
N ASP A 673 -17.93 3.45 -5.79
CA ASP A 673 -18.71 2.85 -6.88
C ASP A 673 -20.02 3.62 -7.07
N GLU A 674 -20.59 3.57 -8.28
CA GLU A 674 -21.86 4.23 -8.65
C GLU A 674 -23.11 3.49 -8.13
N PHE A 675 -22.94 2.75 -7.04
CA PHE A 675 -24.02 2.09 -6.32
C PHE A 675 -23.68 1.99 -4.83
N PHE A 676 -24.72 1.80 -4.01
CA PHE A 676 -24.57 1.58 -2.57
C PHE A 676 -25.59 0.55 -2.09
N ALA A 677 -25.11 -0.54 -1.48
CA ALA A 677 -25.95 -1.63 -1.00
C ALA A 677 -26.91 -1.13 0.10
N LEU A 678 -28.22 -1.30 -0.02
CA LEU A 678 -29.21 -0.82 0.96
C LEU A 678 -30.49 -1.63 0.77
N LYS A 679 -31.19 -1.93 1.86
CA LYS A 679 -32.52 -2.57 1.78
C LYS A 679 -33.59 -1.52 1.65
N ARG A 680 -34.34 -1.55 0.54
CA ARG A 680 -35.47 -0.62 0.32
C ARG A 680 -36.52 -0.69 1.44
N SER A 681 -36.73 -1.85 2.04
CA SER A 681 -37.66 -2.04 3.16
C SER A 681 -37.34 -1.14 4.37
N ASP A 682 -36.08 -0.78 4.54
CA ASP A 682 -35.59 -0.01 5.68
C ASP A 682 -35.77 1.50 5.46
N PHE A 683 -36.04 1.91 4.21
CA PHE A 683 -36.16 3.32 3.78
C PHE A 683 -37.41 3.54 2.92
N PRO A 684 -38.63 3.50 3.50
CA PRO A 684 -39.86 3.63 2.73
C PRO A 684 -40.06 5.05 2.16
N ASP A 685 -40.47 5.13 0.89
CA ASP A 685 -40.68 6.38 0.13
C ASP A 685 -41.72 7.34 0.78
N THR A 686 -42.57 6.81 1.67
CA THR A 686 -43.56 7.60 2.42
C THR A 686 -42.96 8.44 3.54
N THR A 687 -41.73 8.14 3.98
CA THR A 687 -41.09 8.78 5.14
C THR A 687 -39.78 9.49 4.81
N GLY A 688 -39.22 9.31 3.61
CA GLY A 688 -37.98 9.97 3.20
C GLY A 688 -37.46 9.53 1.84
N ARG A 689 -36.33 10.09 1.44
CA ARG A 689 -35.63 9.83 0.16
C ARG A 689 -34.14 9.63 0.37
N VAL A 690 -33.52 8.84 -0.50
CA VAL A 690 -32.07 8.63 -0.49
C VAL A 690 -31.42 9.68 -1.38
N GLY A 691 -30.44 10.39 -0.84
CA GLY A 691 -29.66 11.40 -1.54
C GLY A 691 -28.25 10.94 -1.82
N VAL A 692 -27.67 11.35 -2.94
CA VAL A 692 -26.27 11.08 -3.29
C VAL A 692 -25.56 12.38 -3.66
N GLN A 693 -24.36 12.58 -3.14
CA GLN A 693 -23.46 13.68 -3.49
C GLN A 693 -22.12 13.13 -3.99
N ALA A 694 -21.60 13.68 -5.08
CA ALA A 694 -20.24 13.38 -5.52
C ALA A 694 -19.24 14.28 -4.81
N ILE A 695 -18.04 13.75 -4.57
CA ILE A 695 -16.89 14.52 -4.10
C ILE A 695 -16.01 14.82 -5.31
N ALA A 696 -15.82 16.11 -5.58
CA ALA A 696 -14.92 16.60 -6.61
C ALA A 696 -13.45 16.32 -6.26
N ILE A 697 -12.57 16.44 -7.25
CA ILE A 697 -11.13 16.15 -7.11
C ILE A 697 -10.39 17.05 -6.10
N ASP A 698 -10.97 18.18 -5.66
CA ASP A 698 -10.44 19.03 -4.59
C ASP A 698 -11.11 18.82 -3.23
N GLY A 699 -11.94 17.78 -3.10
CA GLY A 699 -12.70 17.48 -1.89
C GLY A 699 -14.03 18.24 -1.75
N THR A 700 -14.39 19.09 -2.70
CA THR A 700 -15.66 19.83 -2.65
C THR A 700 -16.85 18.89 -2.85
N LEU A 701 -17.86 18.99 -1.98
CA LEU A 701 -19.12 18.25 -2.12
C LEU A 701 -20.03 18.90 -3.16
N GLY A 702 -20.53 18.08 -4.08
CA GLY A 702 -21.44 18.49 -5.13
C GLY A 702 -22.89 18.67 -4.66
N PRO A 703 -23.78 19.10 -5.55
CA PRO A 703 -25.20 19.15 -5.25
C PRO A 703 -25.75 17.75 -4.93
N MET A 704 -26.72 17.68 -4.02
CA MET A 704 -27.39 16.43 -3.67
C MET A 704 -28.42 16.06 -4.72
N ALA A 705 -28.29 14.88 -5.32
CA ALA A 705 -29.29 14.27 -6.17
C ALA A 705 -30.17 13.33 -5.35
N LEU A 706 -31.48 13.50 -5.40
CA LEU A 706 -32.45 12.69 -4.66
C LEU A 706 -33.06 11.62 -5.57
N GLY A 707 -33.20 10.40 -5.02
CA GLY A 707 -33.89 9.27 -5.64
C GLY A 707 -35.12 8.82 -4.86
#